data_AF-A0A919FPP2-F1
#
_entry.id   AF-A0A919FPP2-F1
#
_cell.length_a   1.000
_cell.length_b   1.000
_cell.length_c   1.000
_cell.angle_alpha   90.00
_cell.angle_beta   90.00
_cell.angle_gamma   90.00
#
_symmetry.space_group_name_H-M   'P 1'
#
loop_
_entity.id
_entity.type
_entity.pdbx_description
1 polymer ?
#
loop_
_entity_poly.entity_id
_entity_poly.type
_entity_poly.pdbx_seq_one_letter_code
_entity_poly.pdbx_strand_id
1 'polypeptide(L)'
;MSLSEPLDDPWADSGPGDRLPASRRRPDADRAAEGRRGRDDQHERGRESDTWDGGASFERVPPQDPEAEQSVLGGMLLSKDAIADVVEVLKGRDFYRPAHETVFQAILDLYAKGEPADPITVAAELTRRGEITRIGGAAYLHSLVQTVPTAANAEYYAEIVRERAVLRRLVEAGTRITQMGYAADGDVDEIVNSAQAEIYAVTEQRTSEDYLPLGDIMEGALDEIEAIGSRSGEMTGVPTGFTDFDSLTNGLHPGQMIVIAARPAMGKALALDTPLPTPTGWTTMGEVAEGDLLMGADGRPTRVVAATEVMEGRPCFEITFDDGTSVIADADHQWLTDTRASRRSAQEAAAGKVRAQRVFASVRTTKEIAETVRCAADDRRMNHSVRLGAPLDLPDRDLPVEPYTLGVWLGDADGDAAAHATGDPQLSRYRAMGLLGNRHIPGAYLRASLSQRRALLAGLLHSGGRVHRTGAVRFAAGHPALADGFRELVLSLGYRCGTRSERVRGRSGQPSTRYVVTFSTDDEVFRPGPGQQVHRARRRPVAPRLKQRFIRDVQEVSSVPVRCVQVDNPAHLYLATRSMVPTHNSTLALDFARSASIKNDLPSVIFSLEMGRNEIAMRLLSAEARVALHHMRSGTMTDDDWTRLARRMPEVTAAPLYIDDSPNLSMMEIRAKCRRLKQRHDLRLVVIDYLQLMQSGGSRRAESRQQEVSDMSRNLKLLAKELELPVIALSQLNRGPEQRTDKKPMVSDLRESGCMTADTALLRADTGAPVTFAELMANGHEGVLVWSLDEAGRLVRAPVTHVFSSGTKPVFRLRLASGRRVKATANHPFLTGGGWRPLGELAAGSVIAVPRRVPAPLVAGLDWPDSRIGELAEAVADDATGARAERVPDAVYAAGDREVAVFLRRLWECGAGADTAVGAGAAPDTPSFTTSSRELADAVAVLLSRFGIVSRIEELGAVARGGAAAGPEGRGPRCRVVVADAAGSRVFHQVIGAAGGAAPGRVLDDGAVPASEERNDVFWDRVVAIEPLGEQPVFDATVKGTHNFIADGILAHNSIEQDADMVILLHREDAYEKESPRAGEADLIVAKHRNGPTATITVAFQGHYSRFVDMAGT
;
A
#
# COMPACT_ATOMS: atom_id res chain seq x y z
N MET A 1 -59.67 37.48 -26.12
CA MET A 1 -60.45 36.53 -26.95
C MET A 1 -59.47 35.52 -27.55
N SER A 2 -59.99 34.46 -28.16
CA SER A 2 -59.32 33.43 -28.97
C SER A 2 -58.10 33.89 -29.80
N LEU A 3 -57.11 33.05 -30.10
CA LEU A 3 -56.88 31.62 -29.78
C LEU A 3 -55.37 31.32 -29.93
N SER A 4 -54.88 30.22 -29.34
CA SER A 4 -53.49 29.77 -29.50
C SER A 4 -53.35 28.25 -29.29
N GLU A 5 -52.68 27.58 -30.21
CA GLU A 5 -52.05 26.26 -30.02
C GLU A 5 -50.52 26.45 -29.95
N PRO A 6 -49.78 25.54 -29.30
CA PRO A 6 -49.07 24.52 -30.08
C PRO A 6 -49.06 23.11 -29.45
N LEU A 7 -48.46 22.17 -30.18
CA LEU A 7 -48.45 20.71 -30.00
C LEU A 7 -47.79 20.16 -28.71
N ASP A 8 -48.16 18.91 -28.40
CA ASP A 8 -47.82 18.14 -27.19
C ASP A 8 -46.50 17.35 -27.21
N ASP A 9 -46.05 16.95 -26.01
CA ASP A 9 -44.99 15.99 -25.70
C ASP A 9 -45.60 14.66 -25.18
N PRO A 10 -45.41 13.50 -25.85
CA PRO A 10 -46.32 12.35 -25.73
C PRO A 10 -45.88 11.23 -24.75
N TRP A 11 -45.30 11.53 -23.57
CA TRP A 11 -44.98 10.50 -22.55
C TRP A 11 -45.32 10.88 -21.10
N ALA A 12 -46.59 11.21 -20.83
CA ALA A 12 -47.10 11.43 -19.47
C ALA A 12 -48.51 10.87 -19.24
N ASP A 13 -48.65 9.95 -18.27
CA ASP A 13 -49.87 9.72 -17.47
C ASP A 13 -49.45 8.98 -16.16
N SER A 14 -49.68 9.52 -14.95
CA SER A 14 -50.87 9.36 -14.07
C SER A 14 -51.23 7.89 -13.76
N GLY A 15 -51.46 7.39 -12.53
CA GLY A 15 -51.85 7.98 -11.22
C GLY A 15 -53.18 7.32 -10.75
N PRO A 16 -53.73 7.53 -9.52
CA PRO A 16 -53.16 7.77 -8.16
C PRO A 16 -53.29 6.49 -7.26
N GLY A 17 -53.08 6.45 -5.93
CA GLY A 17 -52.51 7.41 -4.98
C GLY A 17 -53.44 7.86 -3.81
N ASP A 18 -53.68 7.04 -2.76
CA ASP A 18 -54.36 7.50 -1.52
C ASP A 18 -53.93 6.79 -0.19
N ARG A 19 -53.91 7.58 0.90
CA ARG A 19 -53.92 7.31 2.36
C ARG A 19 -52.88 6.44 3.13
N LEU A 20 -52.34 7.08 4.19
CA LEU A 20 -51.60 6.59 5.38
C LEU A 20 -52.56 5.91 6.42
N PRO A 21 -52.14 5.31 7.59
CA PRO A 21 -50.84 5.42 8.28
C PRO A 21 -50.24 4.18 9.03
N ALA A 22 -48.93 4.26 9.29
CA ALA A 22 -48.17 3.85 10.49
C ALA A 22 -48.60 2.68 11.43
N SER A 23 -47.71 1.69 11.62
CA SER A 23 -46.88 1.50 12.85
C SER A 23 -46.68 0.04 13.36
N ARG A 24 -45.54 -0.16 14.05
CA ARG A 24 -45.20 -1.20 15.07
C ARG A 24 -45.06 -2.70 14.68
N ARG A 25 -43.79 -3.15 14.80
CA ARG A 25 -43.27 -4.34 15.54
C ARG A 25 -43.75 -5.78 15.20
N ARG A 26 -42.77 -6.60 14.80
CA ARG A 26 -42.37 -7.97 15.28
C ARG A 26 -43.02 -8.46 16.60
N PRO A 27 -43.05 -9.79 16.93
CA PRO A 27 -42.10 -10.85 16.49
C PRO A 27 -42.67 -12.27 16.15
N ASP A 28 -41.76 -13.15 15.69
CA ASP A 28 -41.49 -14.59 15.97
C ASP A 28 -42.67 -15.62 16.06
N ALA A 29 -42.66 -16.71 15.28
CA ALA A 29 -42.22 -18.11 15.62
C ALA A 29 -43.28 -18.95 16.39
N ASP A 30 -43.29 -20.29 16.46
CA ASP A 30 -42.34 -21.37 16.11
C ASP A 30 -43.11 -22.74 16.00
N ARG A 31 -42.62 -23.74 15.21
CA ARG A 31 -42.86 -25.24 15.32
C ARG A 31 -44.31 -25.83 15.34
N ALA A 32 -44.60 -27.13 15.08
CA ALA A 32 -43.91 -28.30 14.46
C ALA A 32 -44.95 -29.41 14.07
N ALA A 33 -44.48 -30.64 13.75
CA ALA A 33 -45.21 -31.86 13.30
C ALA A 33 -46.23 -32.47 14.30
N GLU A 34 -47.01 -33.55 14.07
CA GLU A 34 -47.16 -34.56 12.98
C GLU A 34 -48.68 -34.84 12.67
N GLY A 35 -49.17 -35.86 11.91
CA GLY A 35 -48.54 -36.98 11.17
C GLY A 35 -49.48 -38.13 10.69
N ARG A 36 -49.18 -38.70 9.50
CA ARG A 36 -49.49 -40.05 8.96
C ARG A 36 -50.93 -40.63 8.80
N ARG A 37 -51.16 -41.15 7.57
CA ARG A 37 -52.03 -42.27 7.10
C ARG A 37 -53.53 -42.03 6.83
N GLY A 38 -53.97 -42.55 5.68
CA GLY A 38 -55.38 -42.77 5.31
C GLY A 38 -55.67 -42.37 3.85
N ARG A 39 -55.67 -43.33 2.92
CA ARG A 39 -56.02 -43.11 1.50
C ARG A 39 -57.37 -43.77 1.20
N ASP A 40 -58.27 -43.03 0.56
CA ASP A 40 -59.28 -43.58 -0.35
C ASP A 40 -59.68 -42.48 -1.35
N ASP A 41 -59.85 -42.84 -2.61
CA ASP A 41 -59.85 -41.89 -3.72
C ASP A 41 -61.27 -41.34 -4.04
N GLN A 42 -61.44 -40.01 -4.10
CA GLN A 42 -62.50 -39.38 -4.91
C GLN A 42 -62.27 -37.86 -5.14
N HIS A 43 -62.10 -37.51 -6.43
CA HIS A 43 -62.25 -36.15 -6.98
C HIS A 43 -61.38 -35.06 -6.33
N GLU A 44 -60.05 -35.24 -6.40
CA GLU A 44 -59.10 -34.21 -5.98
C GLU A 44 -59.23 -32.91 -6.78
N ARG A 45 -59.45 -31.80 -6.08
CA ARG A 45 -58.96 -30.49 -6.49
C ARG A 45 -57.60 -30.25 -5.82
N GLY A 46 -56.55 -30.78 -6.43
CA GLY A 46 -55.17 -30.59 -5.99
C GLY A 46 -54.51 -29.33 -6.60
N ARG A 47 -53.49 -28.80 -5.93
CA ARG A 47 -52.51 -27.87 -6.49
C ARG A 47 -51.17 -28.59 -6.67
N GLU A 48 -50.24 -27.89 -7.33
CA GLU A 48 -48.79 -28.12 -7.35
C GLU A 48 -48.25 -29.12 -8.38
N SER A 49 -46.99 -28.88 -8.75
CA SER A 49 -46.14 -29.65 -9.66
C SER A 49 -46.73 -30.05 -11.03
N ASP A 50 -46.59 -29.15 -12.01
CA ASP A 50 -45.92 -29.60 -13.24
C ASP A 50 -44.49 -29.95 -12.84
N THR A 51 -44.25 -31.25 -12.69
CA THR A 51 -42.88 -31.79 -12.64
C THR A 51 -42.22 -31.54 -13.98
N TRP A 52 -40.89 -31.41 -14.01
CA TRP A 52 -40.17 -31.44 -15.29
C TRP A 52 -40.47 -32.77 -15.98
N ASP A 53 -40.95 -32.70 -17.22
CA ASP A 53 -41.12 -33.88 -18.07
C ASP A 53 -39.74 -34.43 -18.45
N GLY A 54 -39.24 -35.35 -17.61
CA GLY A 54 -38.03 -36.14 -17.84
C GLY A 54 -38.21 -37.19 -18.94
N GLY A 55 -38.80 -36.81 -20.08
CA GLY A 55 -39.17 -37.68 -21.19
C GLY A 55 -38.49 -37.36 -22.53
N ALA A 56 -37.89 -36.17 -22.69
CA ALA A 56 -37.21 -35.75 -23.92
C ALA A 56 -35.72 -35.45 -23.68
N SER A 57 -34.89 -36.50 -23.73
CA SER A 57 -33.46 -36.32 -23.96
C SER A 57 -33.24 -35.81 -25.39
N PHE A 58 -33.34 -34.50 -25.58
CA PHE A 58 -32.77 -33.84 -26.75
C PHE A 58 -31.27 -34.16 -26.73
N GLU A 59 -30.86 -35.07 -27.62
CA GLU A 59 -29.47 -35.42 -27.88
C GLU A 59 -28.79 -34.22 -28.56
N ARG A 60 -28.49 -33.20 -27.75
CA ARG A 60 -27.85 -31.95 -28.17
C ARG A 60 -26.38 -32.23 -28.49
N VAL A 61 -26.16 -32.81 -29.67
CA VAL A 61 -24.84 -32.88 -30.28
C VAL A 61 -24.23 -31.47 -30.24
N PRO A 62 -23.00 -31.29 -29.73
CA PRO A 62 -22.39 -29.97 -29.63
C PRO A 62 -22.31 -29.28 -31.00
N PRO A 63 -22.35 -27.93 -31.06
CA PRO A 63 -22.23 -27.18 -32.30
C PRO A 63 -21.06 -27.66 -33.18
N GLN A 64 -21.41 -28.11 -34.37
CA GLN A 64 -20.54 -28.74 -35.37
C GLN A 64 -21.08 -28.42 -36.77
N ASP A 65 -20.23 -28.55 -37.79
CA ASP A 65 -20.66 -28.59 -39.19
C ASP A 65 -19.70 -29.50 -39.97
N PRO A 66 -19.98 -30.81 -40.07
CA PRO A 66 -19.04 -31.76 -40.65
C PRO A 66 -18.87 -31.60 -42.16
N GLU A 67 -19.84 -30.98 -42.86
CA GLU A 67 -19.74 -30.72 -44.30
C GLU A 67 -18.85 -29.50 -44.56
N ALA A 68 -18.95 -28.44 -43.74
CA ALA A 68 -17.99 -27.33 -43.75
C ALA A 68 -16.58 -27.81 -43.38
N GLU A 69 -16.41 -28.63 -42.33
CA GLU A 69 -15.09 -29.18 -41.96
C GLU A 69 -14.45 -30.00 -43.08
N GLN A 70 -15.22 -30.85 -43.76
CA GLN A 70 -14.73 -31.59 -44.94
C GLN A 70 -14.38 -30.65 -46.09
N SER A 71 -15.15 -29.58 -46.28
CA SER A 71 -14.94 -28.59 -47.36
C SER A 71 -13.69 -27.75 -47.15
N VAL A 72 -13.37 -27.36 -45.91
CA VAL A 72 -12.11 -26.71 -45.53
C VAL A 72 -10.93 -27.60 -45.89
N LEU A 73 -10.90 -28.85 -45.38
CA LEU A 73 -9.78 -29.75 -45.58
C LEU A 73 -9.60 -30.15 -47.06
N GLY A 74 -10.69 -30.38 -47.79
CA GLY A 74 -10.62 -30.61 -49.24
C GLY A 74 -10.08 -29.41 -50.02
N GLY A 75 -10.37 -28.18 -49.58
CA GLY A 75 -9.86 -26.95 -50.20
C GLY A 75 -8.37 -26.78 -49.99
N MET A 76 -7.90 -27.01 -48.76
CA MET A 76 -6.48 -27.05 -48.40
C MET A 76 -5.69 -28.13 -49.17
N LEU A 77 -6.31 -29.29 -49.41
CA LEU A 77 -5.74 -30.40 -50.22
C LEU A 77 -5.80 -30.14 -51.74
N LEU A 78 -6.46 -29.06 -52.19
CA LEU A 78 -6.62 -28.69 -53.60
C LEU A 78 -5.79 -27.47 -54.01
N SER A 79 -5.57 -26.50 -53.11
CA SER A 79 -4.75 -25.32 -53.39
C SER A 79 -3.89 -24.95 -52.19
N LYS A 80 -2.63 -24.55 -52.47
CA LYS A 80 -1.73 -23.99 -51.47
C LYS A 80 -2.26 -22.67 -50.89
N ASP A 81 -2.90 -21.85 -51.72
CA ASP A 81 -3.36 -20.51 -51.31
C ASP A 81 -4.45 -20.64 -50.23
N ALA A 82 -5.38 -21.58 -50.42
CA ALA A 82 -6.40 -21.95 -49.45
C ALA A 82 -5.85 -22.53 -48.13
N ILE A 83 -4.55 -22.86 -48.02
CA ILE A 83 -3.91 -23.19 -46.74
C ILE A 83 -3.60 -21.91 -45.96
N ALA A 84 -3.17 -20.85 -46.64
CA ALA A 84 -2.87 -19.56 -46.00
C ALA A 84 -4.16 -18.93 -45.43
N ASP A 85 -5.18 -18.77 -46.28
CA ASP A 85 -6.46 -18.16 -45.91
C ASP A 85 -7.09 -18.86 -44.69
N VAL A 86 -7.05 -20.20 -44.66
CA VAL A 86 -7.63 -21.01 -43.58
C VAL A 86 -6.82 -20.95 -42.28
N VAL A 87 -5.49 -20.78 -42.34
CA VAL A 87 -4.62 -20.71 -41.15
C VAL A 87 -4.86 -19.43 -40.34
N GLU A 88 -5.20 -18.32 -40.98
CA GLU A 88 -5.61 -17.10 -40.27
C GLU A 88 -6.95 -17.30 -39.53
N VAL A 89 -7.86 -18.13 -40.07
CA VAL A 89 -9.22 -18.31 -39.56
C VAL A 89 -9.35 -19.47 -38.57
N LEU A 90 -8.59 -20.58 -38.67
CA LEU A 90 -8.77 -21.82 -37.88
C LEU A 90 -7.51 -22.33 -37.18
N LYS A 91 -7.72 -23.01 -36.03
CA LYS A 91 -6.71 -23.82 -35.32
C LYS A 91 -7.24 -25.25 -35.15
N GLY A 92 -6.36 -26.25 -34.99
CA GLY A 92 -6.75 -27.68 -35.01
C GLY A 92 -7.93 -28.05 -34.10
N ARG A 93 -7.95 -27.51 -32.88
CA ARG A 93 -9.02 -27.71 -31.87
C ARG A 93 -10.41 -27.18 -32.26
N ASP A 94 -10.52 -26.39 -33.32
CA ASP A 94 -11.80 -25.84 -33.77
C ASP A 94 -12.62 -26.86 -34.59
N PHE A 95 -11.98 -27.88 -35.16
CA PHE A 95 -12.67 -29.03 -35.76
C PHE A 95 -13.40 -29.86 -34.68
N TYR A 96 -14.63 -30.31 -34.93
CA TYR A 96 -15.36 -31.20 -34.03
C TYR A 96 -14.81 -32.63 -34.08
N ARG A 97 -14.40 -33.11 -35.26
CA ARG A 97 -13.86 -34.46 -35.41
C ARG A 97 -12.34 -34.49 -35.17
N PRO A 98 -11.82 -35.29 -34.23
CA PRO A 98 -10.37 -35.45 -34.03
C PRO A 98 -9.64 -35.96 -35.28
N ALA A 99 -10.33 -36.73 -36.14
CA ALA A 99 -9.79 -37.12 -37.44
C ALA A 99 -9.52 -35.93 -38.37
N HIS A 100 -10.35 -34.88 -38.32
CA HIS A 100 -10.17 -33.66 -39.11
C HIS A 100 -9.04 -32.79 -38.53
N GLU A 101 -8.96 -32.64 -37.21
CA GLU A 101 -7.82 -32.02 -36.51
C GLU A 101 -6.49 -32.70 -36.87
N THR A 102 -6.47 -34.04 -36.91
CA THR A 102 -5.28 -34.83 -37.29
C THR A 102 -4.86 -34.57 -38.74
N VAL A 103 -5.81 -34.48 -39.67
CA VAL A 103 -5.54 -34.13 -41.09
C VAL A 103 -5.06 -32.69 -41.23
N PHE A 104 -5.70 -31.75 -40.52
CA PHE A 104 -5.32 -30.34 -40.49
C PHE A 104 -3.87 -30.16 -40.06
N GLN A 105 -3.46 -30.77 -38.92
CA GLN A 105 -2.08 -30.67 -38.44
C GLN A 105 -1.08 -31.30 -39.43
N ALA A 106 -1.42 -32.42 -40.08
CA ALA A 106 -0.55 -33.02 -41.09
C ALA A 106 -0.39 -32.14 -42.35
N ILE A 107 -1.42 -31.36 -42.73
CA ILE A 107 -1.33 -30.35 -43.79
C ILE A 107 -0.42 -29.20 -43.35
N LEU A 108 -0.60 -28.65 -42.14
CA LEU A 108 0.25 -27.57 -41.62
C LEU A 108 1.73 -28.00 -41.52
N ASP A 109 1.98 -29.21 -41.04
CA ASP A 109 3.34 -29.74 -40.85
C ASP A 109 4.04 -30.09 -42.17
N LEU A 110 3.32 -30.16 -43.31
CA LEU A 110 3.91 -30.21 -44.65
C LEU A 110 4.14 -28.81 -45.21
N TYR A 111 3.14 -27.94 -45.07
CA TYR A 111 3.20 -26.53 -45.48
C TYR A 111 4.37 -25.79 -44.82
N ALA A 112 4.60 -25.99 -43.53
CA ALA A 112 5.72 -25.42 -42.76
C ALA A 112 7.10 -25.94 -43.19
N LYS A 113 7.18 -27.12 -43.83
CA LYS A 113 8.41 -27.65 -44.47
C LYS A 113 8.61 -27.12 -45.90
N GLY A 114 7.61 -26.42 -46.46
CA GLY A 114 7.55 -26.06 -47.87
C GLY A 114 7.18 -27.21 -48.80
N GLU A 115 6.71 -28.34 -48.27
CA GLU A 115 6.27 -29.50 -49.05
C GLU A 115 4.81 -29.31 -49.52
N PRO A 116 4.44 -29.77 -50.73
CA PRO A 116 3.05 -29.68 -51.19
C PRO A 116 2.16 -30.60 -50.33
N ALA A 117 1.08 -30.07 -49.78
CA ALA A 117 0.10 -30.82 -48.99
C ALA A 117 -1.06 -31.31 -49.87
N ASP A 118 -0.86 -32.45 -50.52
CA ASP A 118 -1.86 -33.13 -51.35
C ASP A 118 -2.31 -34.46 -50.71
N PRO A 119 -3.37 -35.13 -51.20
CA PRO A 119 -3.85 -36.37 -50.59
C PRO A 119 -2.83 -37.52 -50.53
N ILE A 120 -1.78 -37.51 -51.36
CA ILE A 120 -0.72 -38.52 -51.39
C ILE A 120 0.37 -38.16 -50.36
N THR A 121 0.83 -36.91 -50.32
CA THR A 121 1.85 -36.48 -49.34
C THR A 121 1.30 -36.47 -47.90
N VAL A 122 0.05 -36.03 -47.71
CA VAL A 122 -0.64 -36.09 -46.42
C VAL A 122 -0.90 -37.55 -46.00
N ALA A 123 -1.25 -38.45 -46.94
CA ALA A 123 -1.32 -39.89 -46.64
C ALA A 123 0.03 -40.47 -46.21
N ALA A 124 1.13 -40.08 -46.85
CA ALA A 124 2.48 -40.53 -46.52
C ALA A 124 2.91 -40.04 -45.12
N GLU A 125 2.69 -38.76 -44.79
CA GLU A 125 3.02 -38.17 -43.49
C GLU A 125 2.18 -38.79 -42.35
N LEU A 126 0.87 -38.96 -42.55
CA LEU A 126 0.00 -39.65 -41.59
C LEU A 126 0.34 -41.14 -41.44
N THR A 127 0.87 -41.78 -42.50
CA THR A 127 1.38 -43.16 -42.43
C THR A 127 2.68 -43.21 -41.63
N ARG A 128 3.59 -42.25 -41.83
CA ARG A 128 4.85 -42.11 -41.08
C ARG A 128 4.60 -41.88 -39.57
N ARG A 129 3.50 -41.23 -39.21
CA ARG A 129 3.05 -41.03 -37.81
C ARG A 129 2.30 -42.23 -37.22
N GLY A 130 1.85 -43.18 -38.05
CA GLY A 130 0.97 -44.28 -37.63
C GLY A 130 -0.50 -43.88 -37.43
N GLU A 131 -0.90 -42.70 -37.91
CA GLU A 131 -2.22 -42.09 -37.66
C GLU A 131 -3.19 -42.26 -38.84
N ILE A 132 -2.70 -42.71 -40.00
CA ILE A 132 -3.49 -42.95 -41.22
C ILE A 132 -4.74 -43.84 -40.99
N THR A 133 -4.69 -44.77 -40.04
CA THR A 133 -5.83 -45.63 -39.68
C THR A 133 -6.89 -44.91 -38.85
N ARG A 134 -6.50 -43.88 -38.06
CA ARG A 134 -7.41 -43.09 -37.21
C ARG A 134 -8.30 -42.17 -38.04
N ILE A 135 -7.82 -41.73 -39.21
CA ILE A 135 -8.56 -40.84 -40.13
C ILE A 135 -9.45 -41.58 -41.14
N GLY A 136 -9.53 -42.92 -41.10
CA GLY A 136 -10.27 -43.72 -42.09
C GLY A 136 -9.47 -44.17 -43.31
N GLY A 137 -8.14 -44.01 -43.30
CA GLY A 137 -7.24 -44.43 -44.39
C GLY A 137 -7.12 -43.41 -45.52
N ALA A 138 -6.17 -43.65 -46.44
CA ALA A 138 -5.86 -42.74 -47.55
C ALA A 138 -7.07 -42.46 -48.49
N ALA A 139 -8.02 -43.40 -48.57
CA ALA A 139 -9.26 -43.21 -49.32
C ALA A 139 -10.12 -42.05 -48.77
N TYR A 140 -10.04 -41.75 -47.47
CA TYR A 140 -10.78 -40.63 -46.89
C TYR A 140 -10.27 -39.28 -47.39
N LEU A 141 -8.95 -39.10 -47.52
CA LEU A 141 -8.35 -37.86 -48.05
C LEU A 141 -8.80 -37.56 -49.48
N HIS A 142 -8.92 -38.59 -50.33
CA HIS A 142 -9.49 -38.46 -51.66
C HIS A 142 -10.99 -38.10 -51.64
N SER A 143 -11.75 -38.57 -50.64
CA SER A 143 -13.15 -38.18 -50.49
C SER A 143 -13.32 -36.72 -50.05
N LEU A 144 -12.44 -36.19 -49.19
CA LEU A 144 -12.43 -34.77 -48.81
C LEU A 144 -12.30 -33.85 -50.03
N VAL A 145 -11.37 -34.18 -50.94
CA VAL A 145 -11.17 -33.46 -52.20
C VAL A 145 -12.38 -33.57 -53.15
N GLN A 146 -13.14 -34.68 -53.11
CA GLN A 146 -14.35 -34.85 -53.92
C GLN A 146 -15.57 -34.12 -53.36
N THR A 147 -15.61 -33.79 -52.06
CA THR A 147 -16.69 -33.00 -51.45
C THR A 147 -16.66 -31.53 -51.85
N VAL A 148 -15.50 -30.98 -52.22
CA VAL A 148 -15.31 -29.54 -52.43
C VAL A 148 -15.75 -29.09 -53.84
N PRO A 149 -16.67 -28.11 -53.95
CA PRO A 149 -17.03 -27.53 -55.24
C PRO A 149 -15.89 -26.69 -55.85
N THR A 150 -15.25 -25.84 -55.04
CA THR A 150 -14.16 -24.93 -55.42
C THR A 150 -13.30 -24.57 -54.21
N ALA A 151 -11.96 -24.69 -54.33
CA ALA A 151 -11.02 -24.37 -53.25
C ALA A 151 -11.06 -22.89 -52.82
N ALA A 152 -11.43 -21.97 -53.72
CA ALA A 152 -11.54 -20.53 -53.45
C ALA A 152 -12.60 -20.13 -52.41
N ASN A 153 -13.42 -21.07 -51.91
CA ASN A 153 -14.40 -20.84 -50.86
C ASN A 153 -13.94 -21.36 -49.48
N ALA A 154 -12.68 -21.81 -49.36
CA ALA A 154 -12.18 -22.45 -48.13
C ALA A 154 -12.25 -21.53 -46.91
N GLU A 155 -11.96 -20.23 -47.08
CA GLU A 155 -12.11 -19.17 -46.06
C GLU A 155 -13.54 -19.12 -45.50
N TYR A 156 -14.56 -19.05 -46.37
CA TYR A 156 -15.96 -19.00 -45.97
C TYR A 156 -16.41 -20.26 -45.21
N TYR A 157 -15.96 -21.45 -45.62
CA TYR A 157 -16.21 -22.67 -44.84
C TYR A 157 -15.44 -22.67 -43.51
N ALA A 158 -14.27 -22.04 -43.45
CA ALA A 158 -13.48 -21.89 -42.22
C ALA A 158 -14.15 -20.94 -41.22
N GLU A 159 -14.81 -19.87 -41.67
CA GLU A 159 -15.67 -19.01 -40.84
C GLU A 159 -16.80 -19.82 -40.19
N ILE A 160 -17.49 -20.68 -40.97
CA ILE A 160 -18.57 -21.54 -40.44
C ILE A 160 -18.04 -22.49 -39.37
N VAL A 161 -16.90 -23.15 -39.59
CA VAL A 161 -16.27 -24.02 -38.58
C VAL A 161 -15.86 -23.22 -37.34
N ARG A 162 -15.32 -22.01 -37.51
CA ARG A 162 -14.94 -21.08 -36.44
C ARG A 162 -16.16 -20.68 -35.59
N GLU A 163 -17.30 -20.34 -36.20
CA GLU A 163 -18.55 -20.05 -35.48
C GLU A 163 -19.00 -21.26 -34.63
N ARG A 164 -19.04 -22.46 -35.23
CA ARG A 164 -19.43 -23.68 -34.51
C ARG A 164 -18.48 -23.98 -33.36
N ALA A 165 -17.17 -23.77 -33.54
CA ALA A 165 -16.17 -23.95 -32.48
C ALA A 165 -16.32 -22.95 -31.32
N VAL A 166 -16.70 -21.69 -31.59
CA VAL A 166 -17.01 -20.69 -30.54
C VAL A 166 -18.29 -21.08 -29.79
N LEU A 167 -19.35 -21.46 -30.50
CA LEU A 167 -20.61 -21.92 -29.89
C LEU A 167 -20.41 -23.20 -29.05
N ARG A 168 -19.55 -24.12 -29.50
CA ARG A 168 -19.18 -25.33 -28.75
C ARG A 168 -18.43 -24.99 -27.46
N ARG A 169 -17.41 -24.13 -27.52
CA ARG A 169 -16.69 -23.64 -26.33
C ARG A 169 -17.60 -22.91 -25.33
N LEU A 170 -18.60 -22.17 -25.81
CA LEU A 170 -19.61 -21.53 -24.95
C LEU A 170 -20.46 -22.55 -24.17
N VAL A 171 -20.86 -23.66 -24.81
CA VAL A 171 -21.59 -24.76 -24.16
C VAL A 171 -20.71 -25.46 -23.12
N GLU A 172 -19.44 -25.69 -23.43
CA GLU A 172 -18.47 -26.27 -22.49
C GLU A 172 -18.23 -25.36 -21.26
N ALA A 173 -17.98 -24.07 -21.49
CA ALA A 173 -17.80 -23.10 -20.41
C ALA A 173 -19.06 -23.00 -19.53
N GLY A 174 -20.25 -22.91 -20.13
CA GLY A 174 -21.52 -22.96 -19.39
C GLY A 174 -21.69 -24.25 -18.57
N THR A 175 -21.20 -25.38 -19.07
CA THR A 175 -21.19 -26.66 -18.35
C THR A 175 -20.23 -26.63 -17.15
N ARG A 176 -19.01 -26.11 -17.33
CA ARG A 176 -18.04 -25.96 -16.23
C ARG A 176 -18.53 -24.99 -15.15
N ILE A 177 -19.12 -23.86 -15.53
CA ILE A 177 -19.76 -22.90 -14.60
C ILE A 177 -20.90 -23.54 -13.82
N THR A 178 -21.73 -24.36 -14.49
CA THR A 178 -22.80 -25.12 -13.83
C THR A 178 -22.22 -26.12 -12.83
N GLN A 179 -21.12 -26.82 -13.17
CA GLN A 179 -20.43 -27.72 -12.25
C GLN A 179 -19.83 -27.00 -11.03
N MET A 180 -19.20 -25.84 -11.23
CA MET A 180 -18.70 -25.00 -10.12
C MET A 180 -19.82 -24.62 -9.14
N GLY A 181 -20.99 -24.22 -9.66
CA GLY A 181 -22.17 -23.88 -8.85
C GLY A 181 -22.76 -25.05 -8.06
N TYR A 182 -22.54 -26.30 -8.50
CA TYR A 182 -22.96 -27.51 -7.77
C TYR A 182 -21.86 -28.10 -6.86
N ALA A 183 -20.59 -27.78 -7.08
CA ALA A 183 -19.47 -28.32 -6.30
C ALA A 183 -19.40 -27.76 -4.86
N ALA A 184 -19.72 -26.46 -4.71
CA ALA A 184 -20.11 -25.82 -3.44
C ALA A 184 -19.16 -25.98 -2.21
N ASP A 185 -17.85 -26.13 -2.42
CA ASP A 185 -16.81 -25.95 -1.40
C ASP A 185 -15.84 -24.84 -1.88
N GLY A 186 -15.92 -23.65 -1.30
CA GLY A 186 -15.13 -22.47 -1.68
C GLY A 186 -15.81 -21.14 -1.33
N ASP A 187 -15.13 -20.01 -1.58
CA ASP A 187 -15.77 -18.69 -1.47
C ASP A 187 -16.68 -18.43 -2.68
N VAL A 188 -17.81 -17.76 -2.46
CA VAL A 188 -18.75 -17.37 -3.52
C VAL A 188 -18.07 -16.42 -4.50
N ASP A 189 -17.22 -15.51 -4.02
CA ASP A 189 -16.49 -14.58 -4.88
C ASP A 189 -15.40 -15.30 -5.71
N GLU A 190 -14.75 -16.34 -5.18
CA GLU A 190 -13.81 -17.19 -5.95
C GLU A 190 -14.55 -17.98 -7.05
N ILE A 191 -15.74 -18.51 -6.77
CA ILE A 191 -16.59 -19.21 -7.75
C ILE A 191 -17.07 -18.24 -8.84
N VAL A 192 -17.50 -17.03 -8.48
CA VAL A 192 -17.92 -15.99 -9.44
C VAL A 192 -16.77 -15.52 -10.31
N ASN A 193 -15.58 -15.31 -9.75
CA ASN A 193 -14.38 -14.92 -10.51
C ASN A 193 -13.94 -16.04 -11.47
N SER A 194 -13.98 -17.30 -11.03
CA SER A 194 -13.68 -18.47 -11.87
C SER A 194 -14.67 -18.58 -13.04
N ALA A 195 -15.96 -18.36 -12.78
CA ALA A 195 -16.98 -18.35 -13.82
C ALA A 195 -16.82 -17.20 -14.82
N GLN A 196 -16.37 -16.02 -14.39
CA GLN A 196 -16.04 -14.90 -15.28
C GLN A 196 -14.84 -15.23 -16.19
N ALA A 197 -13.81 -15.88 -15.66
CA ALA A 197 -12.64 -16.30 -16.43
C ALA A 197 -13.01 -17.34 -17.52
N GLU A 198 -13.86 -18.31 -17.19
CA GLU A 198 -14.40 -19.30 -18.13
C GLU A 198 -15.17 -18.68 -19.30
N ILE A 199 -16.03 -17.68 -19.04
CA ILE A 199 -16.73 -16.94 -20.12
C ILE A 199 -15.73 -16.17 -20.99
N TYR A 200 -14.74 -15.53 -20.38
CA TYR A 200 -13.77 -14.69 -21.09
C TYR A 200 -12.85 -15.49 -22.03
N ALA A 201 -12.48 -16.72 -21.64
CA ALA A 201 -11.69 -17.65 -22.45
C ALA A 201 -12.41 -18.15 -23.72
N VAL A 202 -13.73 -17.98 -23.82
CA VAL A 202 -14.49 -18.22 -25.06
C VAL A 202 -14.29 -17.07 -26.06
N THR A 203 -14.19 -15.82 -25.57
CA THR A 203 -14.10 -14.61 -26.41
C THR A 203 -12.69 -14.23 -26.85
N GLU A 204 -11.65 -14.51 -26.06
CA GLU A 204 -10.29 -14.01 -26.32
C GLU A 204 -9.33 -15.13 -26.74
N GLN A 205 -9.01 -15.20 -28.05
CA GLN A 205 -7.95 -16.08 -28.59
C GLN A 205 -7.07 -15.41 -29.66
N ARG A 206 -7.07 -14.07 -29.76
CA ARG A 206 -5.94 -13.32 -30.35
C ARG A 206 -4.83 -13.20 -29.32
N THR A 207 -4.26 -14.34 -28.93
CA THR A 207 -3.00 -14.41 -28.20
C THR A 207 -1.91 -14.66 -29.24
N SER A 208 -0.88 -13.82 -29.25
CA SER A 208 0.29 -13.95 -30.12
C SER A 208 1.00 -15.29 -29.92
N GLU A 209 1.65 -15.80 -30.95
CA GLU A 209 2.59 -16.92 -30.80
C GLU A 209 3.91 -16.38 -30.22
N ASP A 210 4.53 -17.11 -29.29
CA ASP A 210 5.61 -16.60 -28.42
C ASP A 210 6.92 -16.20 -29.15
N TYR A 211 7.02 -16.44 -30.45
CA TYR A 211 8.22 -16.19 -31.26
C TYR A 211 7.86 -15.59 -32.63
N LEU A 212 7.82 -14.26 -32.72
CA LEU A 212 7.79 -13.57 -34.01
C LEU A 212 9.19 -13.59 -34.66
N PRO A 213 9.31 -13.83 -35.97
CA PRO A 213 10.54 -13.59 -36.72
C PRO A 213 11.02 -12.15 -36.58
N LEU A 214 12.34 -11.94 -36.62
CA LEU A 214 12.91 -10.59 -36.48
C LEU A 214 12.50 -9.63 -37.63
N GLY A 215 12.17 -10.14 -38.82
CA GLY A 215 11.65 -9.32 -39.92
C GLY A 215 10.32 -8.67 -39.57
N ASP A 216 9.37 -9.48 -39.11
CA ASP A 216 8.01 -9.10 -38.73
C ASP A 216 8.01 -8.08 -37.56
N ILE A 217 8.96 -8.22 -36.61
CA ILE A 217 9.20 -7.23 -35.55
C ILE A 217 9.84 -5.95 -36.12
N MET A 218 10.74 -6.08 -37.11
CA MET A 218 11.47 -4.94 -37.67
C MET A 218 10.61 -4.03 -38.53
N GLU A 219 9.56 -4.51 -39.19
CA GLU A 219 8.60 -3.62 -39.88
C GLU A 219 7.91 -2.69 -38.87
N GLY A 220 7.30 -3.23 -37.81
CA GLY A 220 6.68 -2.41 -36.75
C GLY A 220 7.66 -1.47 -36.02
N ALA A 221 8.89 -1.92 -35.78
CA ALA A 221 9.93 -1.07 -35.18
C ALA A 221 10.45 0.02 -36.14
N LEU A 222 10.44 -0.21 -37.45
CA LEU A 222 10.75 0.80 -38.46
C LEU A 222 9.58 1.78 -38.61
N ASP A 223 8.33 1.33 -38.56
CA ASP A 223 7.14 2.20 -38.52
C ASP A 223 7.16 3.14 -37.29
N GLU A 224 7.56 2.65 -36.10
CA GLU A 224 7.77 3.51 -34.93
C GLU A 224 8.89 4.55 -35.16
N ILE A 225 10.02 4.14 -35.76
CA ILE A 225 11.15 5.04 -36.06
C ILE A 225 10.79 6.07 -37.14
N GLU A 226 10.04 5.69 -38.18
CA GLU A 226 9.54 6.62 -39.20
C GLU A 226 8.43 7.52 -38.64
N ALA A 227 7.58 7.06 -37.73
CA ALA A 227 6.63 7.92 -37.02
C ALA A 227 7.34 8.98 -36.18
N ILE A 228 8.43 8.62 -35.49
CA ILE A 228 9.29 9.56 -34.74
C ILE A 228 10.03 10.51 -35.70
N GLY A 229 10.52 10.02 -36.84
CA GLY A 229 11.31 10.81 -37.80
C GLY A 229 10.49 11.74 -38.70
N SER A 230 9.23 11.40 -38.99
CA SER A 230 8.37 12.15 -39.93
C SER A 230 7.52 13.24 -39.26
N ARG A 231 7.30 13.17 -37.94
CA ARG A 231 6.37 14.05 -37.21
C ARG A 231 7.09 15.11 -36.40
N SER A 232 7.24 16.31 -36.96
CA SER A 232 7.72 17.48 -36.24
C SER A 232 6.66 18.04 -35.25
N GLY A 233 6.37 17.32 -34.16
CA GLY A 233 5.60 17.85 -33.02
C GLY A 233 4.48 16.98 -32.43
N GLU A 234 4.27 15.74 -32.89
CA GLU A 234 3.32 14.83 -32.23
C GLU A 234 4.06 13.86 -31.29
N MET A 235 3.66 13.86 -30.01
CA MET A 235 4.25 12.99 -28.96
C MET A 235 3.76 11.55 -29.08
N THR A 236 4.62 10.58 -28.78
CA THR A 236 4.26 9.14 -28.86
C THR A 236 3.59 8.61 -27.59
N GLY A 237 3.95 9.14 -26.43
CA GLY A 237 3.36 8.80 -25.13
C GLY A 237 2.18 9.70 -24.75
N VAL A 238 1.50 9.39 -23.65
CA VAL A 238 0.44 10.22 -23.08
C VAL A 238 1.07 11.51 -22.52
N PRO A 239 0.71 12.71 -23.03
CA PRO A 239 1.36 13.96 -22.67
C PRO A 239 0.99 14.42 -21.25
N THR A 240 2.00 14.56 -20.39
CA THR A 240 1.84 15.05 -19.01
C THR A 240 1.38 16.50 -18.94
N GLY A 241 1.65 17.27 -20.00
CA GLY A 241 1.25 18.66 -20.11
C GLY A 241 2.23 19.63 -19.47
N PHE A 242 3.48 19.20 -19.31
CA PHE A 242 4.64 19.97 -18.88
C PHE A 242 5.72 19.87 -19.96
N THR A 243 6.02 20.96 -20.63
CA THR A 243 6.78 20.98 -21.88
C THR A 243 8.18 20.37 -21.73
N ASP A 244 8.87 20.69 -20.63
CA ASP A 244 10.21 20.17 -20.34
C ASP A 244 10.19 18.67 -19.95
N PHE A 245 9.11 18.21 -19.31
CA PHE A 245 8.94 16.80 -18.94
C PHE A 245 8.58 15.95 -20.15
N ASP A 246 7.64 16.41 -20.97
CA ASP A 246 7.24 15.73 -22.20
C ASP A 246 8.41 15.74 -23.22
N SER A 247 9.26 16.77 -23.22
CA SER A 247 10.52 16.78 -24.00
C SER A 247 11.59 15.80 -23.49
N LEU A 248 11.64 15.53 -22.18
CA LEU A 248 12.56 14.54 -21.59
C LEU A 248 12.10 13.09 -21.79
N THR A 249 10.78 12.87 -21.87
CA THR A 249 10.16 11.53 -21.81
C THR A 249 9.47 11.08 -23.10
N ASN A 250 9.18 12.00 -24.02
CA ASN A 250 8.24 11.84 -25.14
C ASN A 250 6.82 11.44 -24.71
N GLY A 251 6.43 11.86 -23.50
CA GLY A 251 5.19 11.49 -22.82
C GLY A 251 5.30 10.18 -22.05
N LEU A 252 4.17 9.72 -21.47
CA LEU A 252 4.12 8.47 -20.70
C LEU A 252 3.78 7.30 -21.62
N HIS A 253 4.70 6.34 -21.75
CA HIS A 253 4.57 5.27 -22.75
C HIS A 253 3.70 4.08 -22.27
N PRO A 254 3.06 3.35 -23.20
CA PRO A 254 2.47 2.04 -22.96
C PRO A 254 3.36 1.10 -22.13
N GLY A 255 2.76 0.27 -21.28
CA GLY A 255 3.47 -0.74 -20.50
C GLY A 255 4.28 -0.20 -19.31
N GLN A 256 4.37 1.12 -19.09
CA GLN A 256 5.14 1.73 -18.00
C GLN A 256 4.40 1.71 -16.66
N MET A 257 5.11 1.38 -15.58
CA MET A 257 4.72 1.69 -14.21
C MET A 257 5.51 2.92 -13.74
N ILE A 258 4.79 3.96 -13.31
CA ILE A 258 5.35 5.25 -12.90
C ILE A 258 4.99 5.48 -11.44
N VAL A 259 6.00 5.66 -10.58
CA VAL A 259 5.78 5.99 -9.16
C VAL A 259 6.03 7.48 -8.94
N ILE A 260 5.03 8.18 -8.43
CA ILE A 260 5.16 9.57 -7.97
C ILE A 260 5.25 9.56 -6.46
N ALA A 261 6.32 10.12 -5.92
CA ALA A 261 6.58 10.15 -4.49
C ALA A 261 6.60 11.59 -3.95
N ALA A 262 5.88 11.83 -2.86
CA ALA A 262 5.86 13.13 -2.19
C ALA A 262 5.86 12.98 -0.66
N ARG A 263 6.34 14.00 0.06
CA ARG A 263 6.23 14.06 1.52
C ARG A 263 4.79 14.37 1.94
N PRO A 264 4.23 13.70 2.97
CA PRO A 264 2.89 14.03 3.47
C PRO A 264 2.77 15.47 3.99
N ALA A 265 1.73 16.17 3.53
CA ALA A 265 1.15 17.36 4.14
C ALA A 265 2.11 18.49 4.60
N MET A 266 2.74 19.18 3.64
CA MET A 266 3.59 20.37 3.84
C MET A 266 2.79 21.64 4.28
N GLY A 267 2.09 21.59 5.43
CA GLY A 267 1.31 22.73 5.96
C GLY A 267 0.32 22.36 7.07
N LYS A 268 0.79 21.69 8.13
CA LYS A 268 -0.04 21.17 9.23
C LYS A 268 0.58 21.29 10.64
N ALA A 269 1.67 22.05 10.83
CA ALA A 269 2.42 22.00 12.10
C ALA A 269 1.81 22.88 13.20
N LEU A 270 1.81 22.39 14.43
CA LEU A 270 1.33 23.07 15.65
C LEU A 270 2.40 23.02 16.74
N ALA A 271 2.44 24.01 17.63
CA ALA A 271 3.40 24.03 18.74
C ALA A 271 3.31 22.77 19.62
N LEU A 272 4.43 22.25 20.11
CA LEU A 272 4.47 20.96 20.82
C LEU A 272 3.54 20.89 22.04
N ASP A 273 3.36 22.01 22.75
CA ASP A 273 2.47 22.11 23.91
C ASP A 273 0.98 22.07 23.54
N THR A 274 0.63 22.16 22.25
CA THR A 274 -0.76 22.14 21.76
C THR A 274 -1.44 20.84 22.19
N PRO A 275 -2.46 20.88 23.07
CA PRO A 275 -3.06 19.68 23.62
C PRO A 275 -4.07 19.08 22.64
N LEU A 276 -4.00 17.76 22.47
CA LEU A 276 -4.83 16.97 21.56
C LEU A 276 -5.79 16.08 22.38
N PRO A 277 -7.11 16.07 22.09
CA PRO A 277 -8.09 15.26 22.79
C PRO A 277 -7.96 13.79 22.39
N THR A 278 -8.00 12.89 23.37
CA THR A 278 -7.97 11.43 23.18
C THR A 278 -9.23 10.79 23.80
N PRO A 279 -9.58 9.53 23.46
CA PRO A 279 -10.67 8.80 24.11
C PRO A 279 -10.47 8.56 25.62
N THR A 280 -9.24 8.73 26.14
CA THR A 280 -8.90 8.55 27.56
C THR A 280 -8.76 9.88 28.31
N GLY A 281 -8.37 10.96 27.63
CA GLY A 281 -8.16 12.29 28.21
C GLY A 281 -7.55 13.27 27.20
N TRP A 282 -6.30 13.66 27.44
CA TRP A 282 -5.52 14.57 26.60
C TRP A 282 -4.11 14.00 26.42
N THR A 283 -3.51 14.24 25.25
CA THR A 283 -2.06 14.18 25.00
C THR A 283 -1.62 15.57 24.50
N THR A 284 -0.35 15.77 24.17
CA THR A 284 0.15 16.98 23.50
C THR A 284 0.73 16.66 22.12
N MET A 285 0.92 17.68 21.29
CA MET A 285 1.57 17.54 19.99
C MET A 285 3.04 17.10 20.12
N GLY A 286 3.70 17.34 21.25
CA GLY A 286 5.02 16.79 21.59
C GLY A 286 5.00 15.32 22.02
N GLU A 287 4.01 14.91 22.82
CA GLU A 287 3.95 13.55 23.40
C GLU A 287 3.31 12.50 22.49
N VAL A 288 2.44 12.90 21.55
CA VAL A 288 1.69 11.98 20.69
C VAL A 288 2.60 11.09 19.83
N ALA A 289 2.29 9.79 19.78
CA ALA A 289 3.01 8.78 19.03
C ALA A 289 2.18 8.20 17.87
N GLU A 290 2.82 7.41 17.02
CA GLU A 290 2.11 6.57 16.06
C GLU A 290 1.37 5.44 16.78
N GLY A 291 0.17 5.08 16.29
CA GLY A 291 -0.70 4.10 16.93
C GLY A 291 -1.64 4.66 18.01
N ASP A 292 -1.37 5.85 18.55
CA ASP A 292 -2.25 6.55 19.50
C ASP A 292 -3.65 6.83 18.94
N LEU A 293 -4.62 7.08 19.83
CA LEU A 293 -5.98 7.47 19.47
C LEU A 293 -6.26 8.94 19.81
N LEU A 294 -6.55 9.74 18.79
CA LEU A 294 -7.09 11.10 18.90
C LEU A 294 -8.61 11.11 18.67
N MET A 295 -9.25 12.26 18.83
CA MET A 295 -10.64 12.46 18.40
C MET A 295 -10.71 13.16 17.03
N GLY A 296 -11.46 12.59 16.10
CA GLY A 296 -11.77 13.14 14.78
C GLY A 296 -12.81 14.26 14.83
N ALA A 297 -12.92 15.03 13.76
CA ALA A 297 -13.86 16.17 13.69
C ALA A 297 -15.35 15.77 13.64
N ASP A 298 -15.62 14.52 13.25
CA ASP A 298 -16.89 13.81 13.37
C ASP A 298 -17.23 13.38 14.81
N GLY A 299 -16.30 13.61 15.75
CA GLY A 299 -16.43 13.29 17.17
C GLY A 299 -15.97 11.89 17.55
N ARG A 300 -15.51 11.05 16.61
CA ARG A 300 -15.15 9.64 16.86
C ARG A 300 -13.66 9.46 17.15
N PRO A 301 -13.24 8.36 17.80
CA PRO A 301 -11.83 7.99 17.87
C PRO A 301 -11.23 7.77 16.48
N THR A 302 -10.00 8.21 16.28
CA THR A 302 -9.20 8.03 15.04
C THR A 302 -7.75 7.77 15.43
N ARG A 303 -7.07 6.86 14.73
CA ARG A 303 -5.68 6.48 15.01
C ARG A 303 -4.71 7.46 14.37
N VAL A 304 -3.63 7.78 15.07
CA VAL A 304 -2.44 8.44 14.51
C VAL A 304 -1.69 7.44 13.63
N VAL A 305 -1.65 7.71 12.33
CA VAL A 305 -0.95 6.91 11.32
C VAL A 305 0.49 7.36 11.14
N ALA A 306 0.81 8.62 11.48
CA ALA A 306 2.17 9.13 11.57
C ALA A 306 2.22 10.41 12.42
N ALA A 307 3.32 10.63 13.14
CA ALA A 307 3.61 11.88 13.85
C ALA A 307 5.04 12.36 13.52
N THR A 308 5.20 13.58 12.96
CA THR A 308 6.47 14.08 12.39
C THR A 308 7.57 14.20 13.43
N GLU A 309 8.80 14.53 12.99
CA GLU A 309 9.79 15.06 13.93
C GLU A 309 9.45 16.51 14.33
N VAL A 310 10.18 17.04 15.31
CA VAL A 310 10.05 18.40 15.81
C VAL A 310 10.75 19.34 14.83
N MET A 311 10.00 20.29 14.26
CA MET A 311 10.51 21.32 13.36
C MET A 311 10.77 22.60 14.16
N GLU A 312 11.99 23.11 14.10
CA GLU A 312 12.40 24.38 14.71
C GLU A 312 12.59 25.48 13.64
N GLY A 313 12.78 26.73 14.06
CA GLY A 313 13.03 27.87 13.16
C GLY A 313 11.85 28.34 12.29
N ARG A 314 10.71 27.64 12.28
CA ARG A 314 9.54 28.01 11.46
C ARG A 314 8.83 29.25 12.05
N PRO A 315 8.53 30.30 11.25
CA PRO A 315 7.67 31.40 11.67
C PRO A 315 6.32 30.90 12.19
N CYS A 316 6.01 31.31 13.41
CA CYS A 316 4.85 30.86 14.18
C CYS A 316 3.92 32.04 14.48
N PHE A 317 2.63 31.78 14.54
CA PHE A 317 1.61 32.81 14.79
C PHE A 317 0.64 32.33 15.85
N GLU A 318 0.34 33.17 16.85
CA GLU A 318 -0.71 32.93 17.83
C GLU A 318 -2.06 33.38 17.26
N ILE A 319 -2.92 32.41 16.94
CA ILE A 319 -4.32 32.63 16.53
C ILE A 319 -5.18 32.75 17.78
N THR A 320 -5.79 33.91 18.02
CA THR A 320 -6.72 34.13 19.13
C THR A 320 -8.18 34.11 18.64
N PHE A 321 -9.03 33.31 19.28
CA PHE A 321 -10.45 33.16 18.98
C PHE A 321 -11.37 34.07 19.84
N ASP A 322 -12.59 34.34 19.39
CA ASP A 322 -13.57 35.21 20.05
C ASP A 322 -14.23 34.62 21.31
N ASP A 323 -13.82 33.42 21.74
CA ASP A 323 -14.12 32.83 23.06
C ASP A 323 -12.90 32.73 24.00
N GLY A 324 -11.77 33.35 23.62
CA GLY A 324 -10.58 33.49 24.46
C GLY A 324 -9.65 32.28 24.48
N THR A 325 -9.85 31.28 23.62
CA THR A 325 -8.77 30.33 23.28
C THR A 325 -7.76 31.00 22.36
N SER A 326 -6.47 30.71 22.55
CA SER A 326 -5.46 30.84 21.52
C SER A 326 -4.80 29.51 21.17
N VAL A 327 -4.05 29.49 20.07
CA VAL A 327 -3.21 28.37 19.62
C VAL A 327 -2.04 28.93 18.80
N ILE A 328 -0.84 28.37 18.99
CA ILE A 328 0.32 28.70 18.17
C ILE A 328 0.46 27.66 17.06
N ALA A 329 0.44 28.14 15.82
CA ALA A 329 0.56 27.31 14.62
C ALA A 329 1.62 27.87 13.67
N ASP A 330 2.12 27.03 12.78
CA ASP A 330 3.08 27.46 11.79
C ASP A 330 2.44 28.36 10.71
N ALA A 331 3.29 29.16 10.06
CA ALA A 331 2.95 30.05 8.94
C ALA A 331 1.90 29.49 7.97
N ASP A 332 2.11 28.22 7.60
CA ASP A 332 1.52 27.58 6.44
C ASP A 332 0.44 26.57 6.84
N HIS A 333 0.17 26.48 8.14
CA HIS A 333 -0.85 25.62 8.75
C HIS A 333 -2.24 25.93 8.18
N GLN A 334 -2.91 24.90 7.65
CA GLN A 334 -4.16 25.06 6.89
C GLN A 334 -5.44 24.90 7.74
N TRP A 335 -6.24 25.97 7.80
CA TRP A 335 -7.51 26.06 8.54
C TRP A 335 -8.72 26.17 7.61
N LEU A 336 -9.75 25.35 7.82
CA LEU A 336 -11.04 25.50 7.13
C LEU A 336 -11.83 26.67 7.73
N THR A 337 -11.83 27.83 7.06
CA THR A 337 -12.42 29.09 7.54
C THR A 337 -13.64 29.54 6.73
N ASP A 338 -14.75 29.74 7.44
CA ASP A 338 -15.88 30.55 6.98
C ASP A 338 -15.51 32.05 7.08
N THR A 339 -15.88 32.86 6.08
CA THR A 339 -15.57 34.29 5.99
C THR A 339 -16.79 35.17 6.32
N ARG A 340 -16.63 36.51 6.38
CA ARG A 340 -17.79 37.42 6.50
C ARG A 340 -18.70 37.37 5.26
N ALA A 341 -18.15 37.02 4.09
CA ALA A 341 -18.94 36.76 2.89
C ALA A 341 -19.70 35.43 3.02
N SER A 342 -19.05 34.34 3.47
CA SER A 342 -19.70 33.02 3.55
C SER A 342 -20.89 32.99 4.47
N ARG A 343 -20.72 33.49 5.69
CA ARG A 343 -21.79 33.50 6.70
C ARG A 343 -22.95 34.40 6.30
N ARG A 344 -22.71 35.44 5.47
CA ARG A 344 -23.77 36.28 4.90
C ARG A 344 -24.55 35.51 3.84
N SER A 345 -23.87 34.88 2.88
CA SER A 345 -24.55 34.16 1.80
C SER A 345 -25.28 32.91 2.28
N ALA A 346 -24.72 32.20 3.27
CA ALA A 346 -25.40 31.13 4.01
C ALA A 346 -26.72 31.64 4.65
N GLN A 347 -26.66 32.81 5.29
CA GLN A 347 -27.82 33.43 5.93
C GLN A 347 -28.86 33.94 4.90
N GLU A 348 -28.43 34.45 3.75
CA GLU A 348 -29.32 34.90 2.68
C GLU A 348 -30.06 33.74 2.01
N ALA A 349 -29.38 32.62 1.79
CA ALA A 349 -30.00 31.39 1.29
C ALA A 349 -30.93 30.74 2.32
N ALA A 350 -30.51 30.63 3.58
CA ALA A 350 -31.35 30.12 4.67
C ALA A 350 -32.57 31.02 4.96
N ALA A 351 -32.54 32.29 4.55
CA ALA A 351 -33.66 33.22 4.61
C ALA A 351 -34.50 33.28 3.30
N GLY A 352 -34.25 32.38 2.34
CA GLY A 352 -34.98 32.30 1.07
C GLY A 352 -34.74 33.48 0.11
N LYS A 353 -33.76 34.35 0.37
CA LYS A 353 -33.48 35.54 -0.47
C LYS A 353 -32.71 35.21 -1.76
N VAL A 354 -32.10 34.05 -1.83
CA VAL A 354 -31.44 33.48 -3.00
C VAL A 354 -31.67 31.96 -3.02
N ARG A 355 -31.83 31.37 -4.21
CA ARG A 355 -32.14 29.94 -4.39
C ARG A 355 -31.11 28.98 -3.78
N ALA A 356 -29.85 29.41 -3.67
CA ALA A 356 -28.76 28.63 -3.09
C ALA A 356 -27.78 29.56 -2.36
N GLN A 357 -27.03 28.99 -1.43
CA GLN A 357 -25.85 29.63 -0.86
C GLN A 357 -24.83 29.83 -1.97
N ARG A 358 -24.37 31.07 -2.15
CA ARG A 358 -23.26 31.37 -3.06
C ARG A 358 -21.96 31.15 -2.30
N VAL A 359 -21.76 31.87 -1.20
CA VAL A 359 -20.48 31.86 -0.49
C VAL A 359 -20.43 30.84 0.67
N PHE A 360 -19.44 29.93 0.72
CA PHE A 360 -19.21 28.89 1.74
C PHE A 360 -17.82 29.00 2.44
N ALA A 361 -17.38 27.95 3.16
CA ALA A 361 -16.06 27.93 3.81
C ALA A 361 -14.92 27.67 2.81
N SER A 362 -13.71 28.14 3.14
CA SER A 362 -12.49 27.96 2.35
C SER A 362 -11.30 27.63 3.25
N VAL A 363 -10.39 26.78 2.79
CA VAL A 363 -9.10 26.57 3.48
C VAL A 363 -8.24 27.83 3.34
N ARG A 364 -7.50 28.21 4.39
CA ARG A 364 -6.49 29.28 4.42
C ARG A 364 -5.30 28.92 5.29
N THR A 365 -4.13 29.46 4.97
CA THR A 365 -2.95 29.38 5.87
C THR A 365 -3.10 30.32 7.07
N THR A 366 -2.32 30.11 8.14
CA THR A 366 -2.28 31.05 9.26
C THR A 366 -1.86 32.45 8.82
N LYS A 367 -0.91 32.56 7.89
CA LYS A 367 -0.46 33.85 7.32
C LYS A 367 -1.58 34.59 6.59
N GLU A 368 -2.28 33.93 5.67
CA GLU A 368 -3.43 34.52 4.94
C GLU A 368 -4.53 34.99 5.92
N ILE A 369 -4.75 34.23 7.00
CA ILE A 369 -5.70 34.59 8.05
C ILE A 369 -5.23 35.83 8.80
N ALA A 370 -3.94 35.98 9.11
CA ALA A 370 -3.39 37.16 9.75
C ALA A 370 -3.56 38.42 8.90
N GLU A 371 -3.17 38.34 7.62
CA GLU A 371 -3.30 39.44 6.64
C GLU A 371 -4.77 39.88 6.45
N THR A 372 -5.72 38.95 6.55
CA THR A 372 -7.14 39.20 6.25
C THR A 372 -8.09 39.01 7.45
N VAL A 373 -7.57 39.04 8.68
CA VAL A 373 -8.32 38.76 9.94
C VAL A 373 -9.51 39.70 10.17
N ARG A 374 -9.42 40.92 9.64
CA ARG A 374 -10.48 41.95 9.66
C ARG A 374 -10.85 42.33 8.23
N CYS A 375 -12.11 42.69 8.04
CA CYS A 375 -12.60 43.17 6.75
C CYS A 375 -12.07 44.57 6.48
N ALA A 376 -11.73 44.88 5.23
CA ALA A 376 -11.20 46.18 4.78
C ALA A 376 -12.24 47.33 4.75
N ALA A 377 -13.38 47.17 5.43
CA ALA A 377 -14.38 48.22 5.60
C ALA A 377 -14.13 48.98 6.91
N ASP A 378 -14.63 50.22 7.01
CA ASP A 378 -14.46 51.13 8.17
C ASP A 378 -14.83 50.48 9.52
N ASP A 379 -15.71 49.47 9.51
CA ASP A 379 -16.15 48.75 10.70
C ASP A 379 -15.11 47.78 11.30
N ARG A 380 -14.01 47.48 10.58
CA ARG A 380 -12.91 46.55 10.94
C ARG A 380 -13.40 45.21 11.55
N ARG A 381 -14.59 44.72 11.15
CA ARG A 381 -15.21 43.51 11.72
C ARG A 381 -14.42 42.25 11.39
N MET A 382 -14.41 41.30 12.34
CA MET A 382 -13.79 39.97 12.20
C MET A 382 -14.25 39.26 10.93
N ASN A 383 -13.30 38.78 10.14
CA ASN A 383 -13.54 38.11 8.87
C ASN A 383 -13.70 36.60 9.05
N HIS A 384 -12.73 35.92 9.67
CA HIS A 384 -12.63 34.45 9.67
C HIS A 384 -13.34 33.78 10.84
N SER A 385 -13.77 32.53 10.64
CA SER A 385 -14.26 31.65 11.70
C SER A 385 -14.12 30.18 11.33
N VAL A 386 -13.65 29.34 12.26
CA VAL A 386 -13.59 27.88 12.10
C VAL A 386 -14.86 27.25 12.69
N ARG A 387 -15.30 26.12 12.12
CA ARG A 387 -16.46 25.36 12.59
C ARG A 387 -16.11 24.56 13.86
N LEU A 388 -17.11 24.28 14.69
CA LEU A 388 -16.95 23.33 15.80
C LEU A 388 -16.92 21.89 15.26
N GLY A 389 -16.18 21.00 15.94
CA GLY A 389 -16.36 19.56 15.78
C GLY A 389 -17.74 19.09 16.28
N ALA A 390 -18.12 17.88 15.88
CA ALA A 390 -19.31 17.22 16.40
C ALA A 390 -19.18 16.87 17.91
N PRO A 391 -20.28 16.56 18.62
CA PRO A 391 -20.21 16.01 19.97
C PRO A 391 -19.39 14.71 19.97
N LEU A 392 -18.50 14.53 20.95
CA LEU A 392 -17.68 13.32 21.01
C LEU A 392 -18.56 12.07 21.13
N ASP A 393 -18.31 11.08 20.29
CA ASP A 393 -18.99 9.79 20.20
C ASP A 393 -18.10 8.74 20.87
N LEU A 394 -18.51 8.30 22.07
CA LEU A 394 -17.73 7.46 22.98
C LEU A 394 -18.64 6.43 23.66
N PRO A 395 -18.15 5.23 24.00
CA PRO A 395 -18.95 4.19 24.64
C PRO A 395 -19.38 4.57 26.07
N ASP A 396 -20.43 3.93 26.55
CA ASP A 396 -20.82 4.00 27.97
C ASP A 396 -19.70 3.44 28.86
N ARG A 397 -19.51 4.05 30.02
CA ARG A 397 -18.55 3.61 31.05
C ARG A 397 -19.29 3.25 32.33
N ASP A 398 -18.76 2.28 33.07
CA ASP A 398 -19.10 2.14 34.48
C ASP A 398 -18.50 3.31 35.27
N LEU A 399 -19.29 3.90 36.16
CA LEU A 399 -19.00 5.18 36.82
C LEU A 399 -19.39 5.10 38.31
N PRO A 400 -18.48 5.41 39.25
CA PRO A 400 -18.72 5.20 40.68
C PRO A 400 -19.97 5.90 41.26
N VAL A 401 -20.44 6.97 40.63
CA VAL A 401 -21.68 7.68 40.97
C VAL A 401 -22.43 7.96 39.66
N GLU A 402 -23.76 7.86 39.68
CA GLU A 402 -24.58 8.15 38.50
C GLU A 402 -24.34 9.61 38.03
N PRO A 403 -24.15 9.88 36.72
CA PRO A 403 -23.65 11.16 36.24
C PRO A 403 -24.50 12.38 36.64
N TYR A 404 -25.83 12.30 36.58
CA TYR A 404 -26.71 13.38 37.01
C TYR A 404 -26.57 13.64 38.52
N THR A 405 -26.52 12.59 39.33
CA THR A 405 -26.36 12.64 40.79
C THR A 405 -25.05 13.33 41.20
N LEU A 406 -23.93 12.95 40.58
CA LEU A 406 -22.65 13.65 40.76
C LEU A 406 -22.74 15.12 40.34
N GLY A 407 -23.42 15.40 39.22
CA GLY A 407 -23.60 16.76 38.72
C GLY A 407 -24.37 17.67 39.67
N VAL A 408 -25.45 17.16 40.29
CA VAL A 408 -26.23 17.93 41.29
C VAL A 408 -25.35 18.34 42.47
N TRP A 409 -24.55 17.40 43.01
CA TRP A 409 -23.64 17.66 44.12
C TRP A 409 -22.53 18.66 43.75
N LEU A 410 -21.88 18.48 42.59
CA LEU A 410 -20.85 19.40 42.10
C LEU A 410 -21.38 20.83 41.87
N GLY A 411 -22.62 20.96 41.38
CA GLY A 411 -23.26 22.24 41.10
C GLY A 411 -23.85 22.95 42.33
N ASP A 412 -23.95 22.28 43.48
CA ASP A 412 -24.43 22.89 44.72
C ASP A 412 -23.31 23.69 45.42
N ALA A 413 -23.58 24.98 45.64
CA ALA A 413 -22.66 25.92 46.27
C ALA A 413 -22.49 25.71 47.80
N ASP A 414 -23.34 24.89 48.42
CA ASP A 414 -23.33 24.65 49.88
C ASP A 414 -22.89 23.23 50.29
N GLY A 415 -22.65 22.33 49.34
CA GLY A 415 -22.35 20.91 49.61
C GLY A 415 -21.11 20.61 50.49
N ASP A 416 -20.23 21.59 50.73
CA ASP A 416 -19.10 21.44 51.66
C ASP A 416 -19.55 21.56 53.12
N ALA A 417 -20.60 22.32 53.41
CA ALA A 417 -21.26 22.34 54.70
C ALA A 417 -22.12 21.07 54.91
N ALA A 418 -22.73 20.56 53.83
CA ALA A 418 -23.44 19.28 53.86
C ALA A 418 -22.52 18.08 54.15
N ALA A 419 -21.23 18.17 53.81
CA ALA A 419 -20.22 17.14 54.10
C ALA A 419 -19.87 16.97 55.59
N HIS A 420 -20.58 17.64 56.50
CA HIS A 420 -20.51 17.41 57.95
C HIS A 420 -21.75 16.70 58.52
N ALA A 421 -22.75 16.37 57.69
CA ALA A 421 -23.84 15.47 58.07
C ALA A 421 -23.38 14.00 57.97
N THR A 422 -23.15 13.35 59.11
CA THR A 422 -22.66 11.97 59.19
C THR A 422 -23.73 10.94 58.80
N GLY A 423 -23.58 10.30 57.64
CA GLY A 423 -24.35 9.10 57.28
C GLY A 423 -24.42 8.72 55.80
N ASP A 424 -24.20 9.66 54.87
CA ASP A 424 -24.44 9.42 53.43
C ASP A 424 -23.41 8.45 52.80
N PRO A 425 -23.85 7.30 52.22
CA PRO A 425 -22.97 6.39 51.46
C PRO A 425 -22.24 7.05 50.28
N GLN A 426 -22.76 8.14 49.71
CA GLN A 426 -22.10 8.88 48.62
C GLN A 426 -20.84 9.63 49.09
N LEU A 427 -20.76 10.07 50.35
CA LEU A 427 -19.58 10.76 50.88
C LEU A 427 -18.30 9.91 50.81
N SER A 428 -18.44 8.59 50.96
CA SER A 428 -17.32 7.65 50.79
C SER A 428 -16.83 7.59 49.33
N ARG A 429 -17.76 7.64 48.36
CA ARG A 429 -17.47 7.63 46.92
C ARG A 429 -16.86 8.96 46.47
N TYR A 430 -17.37 10.10 46.95
CA TYR A 430 -16.79 11.41 46.69
C TYR A 430 -15.38 11.56 47.31
N ARG A 431 -15.14 10.95 48.48
CA ARG A 431 -13.80 10.86 49.08
C ARG A 431 -12.85 10.00 48.26
N ALA A 432 -13.29 8.83 47.77
CA ALA A 432 -12.49 7.95 46.92
C ALA A 432 -12.13 8.61 45.57
N MET A 433 -13.02 9.46 45.02
CA MET A 433 -12.74 10.27 43.81
C MET A 433 -11.97 11.57 44.10
N GLY A 434 -11.52 11.82 45.33
CA GLY A 434 -10.71 13.00 45.68
C GLY A 434 -11.46 14.35 45.58
N LEU A 435 -12.79 14.34 45.57
CA LEU A 435 -13.61 15.53 45.31
C LEU A 435 -13.84 16.43 46.53
N LEU A 436 -13.65 15.90 47.74
CA LEU A 436 -13.83 16.66 48.98
C LEU A 436 -12.70 17.69 49.12
N GLY A 437 -13.04 18.98 49.17
CA GLY A 437 -12.07 20.10 49.19
C GLY A 437 -11.42 20.44 47.84
N ASN A 438 -11.49 19.54 46.85
CA ASN A 438 -10.99 19.77 45.49
C ASN A 438 -12.07 19.45 44.43
N ARG A 439 -13.10 20.29 44.37
CA ARG A 439 -14.21 20.14 43.43
C ARG A 439 -13.74 20.32 41.98
N HIS A 440 -13.85 19.26 41.20
CA HIS A 440 -13.58 19.21 39.76
C HIS A 440 -14.49 18.16 39.10
N ILE A 441 -14.52 18.07 37.77
CA ILE A 441 -15.17 16.96 37.06
C ILE A 441 -14.11 15.88 36.77
N PRO A 442 -14.24 14.63 37.25
CA PRO A 442 -13.23 13.60 36.98
C PRO A 442 -13.18 13.23 35.49
N GLY A 443 -11.98 13.01 34.95
CA GLY A 443 -11.76 12.75 33.52
C GLY A 443 -12.55 11.55 32.95
N ALA A 444 -12.83 10.54 33.78
CA ALA A 444 -13.69 9.41 33.40
C ALA A 444 -15.09 9.84 32.92
N TYR A 445 -15.67 10.88 33.52
CA TYR A 445 -16.96 11.44 33.11
C TYR A 445 -16.83 12.38 31.89
N LEU A 446 -15.71 13.08 31.74
CA LEU A 446 -15.40 13.90 30.55
C LEU A 446 -15.14 13.05 29.29
N ARG A 447 -14.91 11.74 29.46
CA ARG A 447 -14.77 10.73 28.39
C ARG A 447 -15.79 9.58 28.49
N ALA A 448 -16.90 9.83 29.19
CA ALA A 448 -18.08 8.96 29.18
C ALA A 448 -18.88 9.16 27.88
N SER A 449 -19.95 8.39 27.68
CA SER A 449 -20.79 8.50 26.48
C SER A 449 -21.52 9.84 26.36
N LEU A 450 -22.09 10.09 25.18
CA LEU A 450 -22.93 11.26 24.92
C LEU A 450 -24.14 11.34 25.85
N SER A 451 -24.74 10.20 26.23
CA SER A 451 -25.88 10.13 27.16
C SER A 451 -25.44 10.44 28.60
N GLN A 452 -24.35 9.84 29.05
CA GLN A 452 -23.79 10.02 30.39
C GLN A 452 -23.29 11.47 30.61
N ARG A 453 -22.63 12.08 29.62
CA ARG A 453 -22.23 13.50 29.67
C ARG A 453 -23.41 14.47 29.64
N ARG A 454 -24.47 14.17 28.86
CA ARG A 454 -25.73 14.96 28.90
C ARG A 454 -26.41 14.86 30.27
N ALA A 455 -26.41 13.68 30.90
CA ALA A 455 -26.94 13.51 32.26
C ALA A 455 -26.15 14.31 33.31
N LEU A 456 -24.81 14.28 33.26
CA LEU A 456 -23.94 15.09 34.12
C LEU A 456 -24.20 16.60 33.96
N LEU A 457 -24.28 17.09 32.71
CA LEU A 457 -24.58 18.49 32.44
C LEU A 457 -25.95 18.90 33.03
N ALA A 458 -26.97 18.06 32.87
CA ALA A 458 -28.29 18.31 33.44
C ALA A 458 -28.29 18.34 34.98
N GLY A 459 -27.40 17.58 35.63
CA GLY A 459 -27.19 17.63 37.09
C GLY A 459 -26.54 18.94 37.53
N LEU A 460 -25.41 19.31 36.91
CA LEU A 460 -24.69 20.56 37.17
C LEU A 460 -25.57 21.80 36.97
N LEU A 461 -26.48 21.74 36.00
CA LEU A 461 -27.44 22.79 35.70
C LEU A 461 -28.69 22.80 36.60
N HIS A 462 -28.99 21.70 37.31
CA HIS A 462 -30.12 21.64 38.23
C HIS A 462 -29.90 22.50 39.48
N SER A 463 -28.72 22.41 40.10
CA SER A 463 -28.33 23.19 41.27
C SER A 463 -27.64 24.52 40.88
N GLY A 464 -26.57 24.45 40.10
CA GLY A 464 -25.72 25.60 39.74
C GLY A 464 -26.14 26.40 38.49
N GLY A 465 -27.04 25.86 37.66
CA GLY A 465 -27.43 26.46 36.38
C GLY A 465 -28.36 27.67 36.53
N ARG A 466 -28.14 28.71 35.72
CA ARG A 466 -29.02 29.90 35.63
C ARG A 466 -29.23 30.32 34.17
N VAL A 467 -30.49 30.57 33.80
CA VAL A 467 -30.87 30.99 32.43
C VAL A 467 -30.92 32.51 32.35
N HIS A 468 -30.09 33.10 31.47
CA HIS A 468 -30.02 34.54 31.24
C HIS A 468 -31.31 35.08 30.57
N ARG A 469 -31.48 36.41 30.55
CA ARG A 469 -32.60 37.07 29.84
C ARG A 469 -32.61 36.79 28.33
N THR A 470 -31.45 36.43 27.75
CA THR A 470 -31.27 36.07 26.34
C THR A 470 -31.41 34.57 26.04
N GLY A 471 -31.87 33.76 27.00
CA GLY A 471 -31.93 32.29 26.87
C GLY A 471 -30.61 31.56 27.12
N ALA A 472 -29.47 32.22 26.96
CA ALA A 472 -28.15 31.66 27.22
C ALA A 472 -28.02 31.07 28.64
N VAL A 473 -27.40 29.90 28.75
CA VAL A 473 -27.19 29.16 29.99
C VAL A 473 -25.88 29.60 30.64
N ARG A 474 -25.91 29.86 31.95
CA ARG A 474 -24.73 30.16 32.77
C ARG A 474 -24.56 29.14 33.88
N PHE A 475 -23.34 28.71 34.10
CA PHE A 475 -22.89 27.99 35.29
C PHE A 475 -21.80 28.82 35.98
N ALA A 476 -21.79 28.85 37.31
CA ALA A 476 -20.89 29.69 38.09
C ALA A 476 -20.20 28.87 39.19
N ALA A 477 -18.90 28.62 39.04
CA ALA A 477 -18.10 27.86 39.99
C ALA A 477 -17.25 28.79 40.88
N GLY A 478 -16.99 28.34 42.12
CA GLY A 478 -16.01 28.95 43.01
C GLY A 478 -14.57 28.45 42.80
N HIS A 479 -14.40 27.27 42.18
CA HIS A 479 -13.10 26.66 41.89
C HIS A 479 -12.82 26.69 40.38
N PRO A 480 -11.57 26.96 39.95
CA PRO A 480 -11.21 26.96 38.53
C PRO A 480 -11.34 25.56 37.92
N ALA A 481 -10.85 24.51 38.58
CA ALA A 481 -10.91 23.13 38.06
C ALA A 481 -12.33 22.63 37.76
N LEU A 482 -13.35 23.08 38.52
CA LEU A 482 -14.75 22.82 38.22
C LEU A 482 -15.26 23.64 37.02
N ALA A 483 -14.80 24.89 36.87
CA ALA A 483 -15.14 25.72 35.72
C ALA A 483 -14.52 25.18 34.41
N ASP A 484 -13.27 24.73 34.46
CA ASP A 484 -12.55 24.19 33.31
C ASP A 484 -13.06 22.79 32.94
N GLY A 485 -13.35 21.94 33.93
CA GLY A 485 -14.07 20.68 33.70
C GLY A 485 -15.47 20.90 33.11
N PHE A 486 -16.22 21.91 33.59
CA PHE A 486 -17.51 22.28 33.01
C PHE A 486 -17.36 22.84 31.58
N ARG A 487 -16.32 23.64 31.31
CA ARG A 487 -15.97 24.12 29.96
C ARG A 487 -15.73 22.94 29.03
N GLU A 488 -14.86 22.01 29.41
CA GLU A 488 -14.55 20.81 28.63
C GLU A 488 -15.78 19.92 28.40
N LEU A 489 -16.61 19.71 29.42
CA LEU A 489 -17.87 18.97 29.30
C LEU A 489 -18.76 19.59 28.21
N VAL A 490 -18.98 20.90 28.26
CA VAL A 490 -19.81 21.64 27.30
C VAL A 490 -19.21 21.62 25.88
N LEU A 491 -17.90 21.74 25.74
CA LEU A 491 -17.21 21.63 24.44
C LEU A 491 -17.31 20.22 23.86
N SER A 492 -17.12 19.17 24.68
CA SER A 492 -17.23 17.76 24.26
C SER A 492 -18.63 17.38 23.78
N LEU A 493 -19.64 18.18 24.11
CA LEU A 493 -21.03 18.04 23.68
C LEU A 493 -21.34 18.84 22.41
N GLY A 494 -20.33 19.39 21.73
CA GLY A 494 -20.46 20.16 20.48
C GLY A 494 -20.98 21.60 20.68
N TYR A 495 -21.11 22.09 21.92
CA TYR A 495 -21.60 23.43 22.21
C TYR A 495 -20.44 24.44 22.33
N ARG A 496 -20.61 25.65 21.79
CA ARG A 496 -19.67 26.75 22.05
C ARG A 496 -19.95 27.42 23.40
N CYS A 497 -18.89 27.61 24.19
CA CYS A 497 -18.93 28.32 25.46
C CYS A 497 -17.83 29.39 25.56
N GLY A 498 -18.08 30.41 26.39
CA GLY A 498 -17.09 31.41 26.81
C GLY A 498 -16.98 31.46 28.33
N THR A 499 -15.76 31.66 28.84
CA THR A 499 -15.46 31.76 30.28
C THR A 499 -15.20 33.20 30.68
N ARG A 500 -15.69 33.64 31.84
CA ARG A 500 -15.35 34.93 32.47
C ARG A 500 -15.04 34.74 33.94
N SER A 501 -13.97 35.36 34.44
CA SER A 501 -13.73 35.52 35.88
C SER A 501 -14.30 36.85 36.38
N GLU A 502 -14.92 36.84 37.57
CA GLU A 502 -15.50 38.01 38.23
C GLU A 502 -15.05 38.04 39.70
N ARG A 503 -14.47 39.16 40.15
CA ARG A 503 -14.19 39.37 41.59
C ARG A 503 -15.49 39.66 42.33
N VAL A 504 -15.78 38.85 43.34
CA VAL A 504 -16.97 38.94 44.20
C VAL A 504 -16.54 39.05 45.67
N ARG A 505 -17.39 39.58 46.56
CA ARG A 505 -17.18 39.40 48.00
C ARG A 505 -17.48 37.94 48.35
N GLY A 506 -16.51 37.24 48.92
CA GLY A 506 -16.68 35.90 49.46
C GLY A 506 -17.48 35.90 50.76
N ARG A 507 -17.89 34.72 51.23
CA ARG A 507 -18.71 34.57 52.45
C ARG A 507 -18.02 35.09 53.72
N SER A 508 -16.69 35.10 53.75
CA SER A 508 -15.84 35.67 54.81
C SER A 508 -15.57 37.18 54.67
N GLY A 509 -16.22 37.88 53.73
CA GLY A 509 -16.00 39.30 53.43
C GLY A 509 -14.75 39.58 52.58
N GLN A 510 -13.77 38.68 52.55
CA GLN A 510 -12.60 38.77 51.67
C GLN A 510 -12.98 38.68 50.18
N PRO A 511 -12.21 39.31 49.26
CA PRO A 511 -12.43 39.18 47.83
C PRO A 511 -12.13 37.75 47.34
N SER A 512 -13.06 37.18 46.58
CA SER A 512 -12.97 35.85 45.98
C SER A 512 -13.21 35.95 44.46
N THR A 513 -12.79 34.95 43.69
CA THR A 513 -12.95 34.92 42.22
C THR A 513 -13.98 33.87 41.85
N ARG A 514 -15.04 34.30 41.17
CA ARG A 514 -16.08 33.43 40.60
C ARG A 514 -15.79 33.21 39.12
N TYR A 515 -15.84 31.96 38.66
CA TYR A 515 -15.67 31.59 37.27
C TYR A 515 -17.04 31.28 36.67
N VAL A 516 -17.43 32.05 35.65
CA VAL A 516 -18.73 31.94 34.98
C VAL A 516 -18.52 31.40 33.57
N VAL A 517 -18.98 30.18 33.32
CA VAL A 517 -19.05 29.62 31.96
C VAL A 517 -20.43 29.91 31.39
N THR A 518 -20.48 30.55 30.23
CA THR A 518 -21.72 30.85 29.50
C THR A 518 -21.73 30.10 28.17
N PHE A 519 -22.82 29.40 27.87
CA PHE A 519 -23.04 28.74 26.58
C PHE A 519 -24.48 28.95 26.08
N SER A 520 -24.76 28.54 24.86
CA SER A 520 -26.10 28.66 24.26
C SER A 520 -26.37 27.44 23.38
N THR A 521 -27.55 26.85 23.54
CA THR A 521 -27.99 25.67 22.80
C THR A 521 -29.52 25.68 22.67
N ASP A 522 -30.04 25.03 21.64
CA ASP A 522 -31.46 24.70 21.49
C ASP A 522 -31.83 23.37 22.17
N ASP A 523 -30.85 22.50 22.46
CA ASP A 523 -31.04 21.22 23.17
C ASP A 523 -31.66 21.37 24.57
N GLU A 524 -32.34 20.31 25.04
CA GLU A 524 -32.88 20.24 26.41
C GLU A 524 -31.83 19.76 27.42
N VAL A 525 -30.95 20.69 27.81
CA VAL A 525 -29.88 20.49 28.79
C VAL A 525 -30.32 20.56 30.26
N PHE A 526 -31.61 20.71 30.56
CA PHE A 526 -32.18 20.70 31.91
C PHE A 526 -33.18 19.55 32.04
N ARG A 527 -33.15 18.79 33.15
CA ARG A 527 -34.25 17.89 33.52
C ARG A 527 -35.54 18.69 33.82
N PRO A 528 -36.74 18.06 33.73
CA PRO A 528 -38.01 18.70 34.01
C PRO A 528 -38.05 19.48 35.34
N GLY A 529 -38.46 20.75 35.25
CA GLY A 529 -38.50 21.68 36.39
C GLY A 529 -38.39 23.15 35.97
N PRO A 530 -38.30 24.08 36.92
CA PRO A 530 -38.31 25.53 36.65
C PRO A 530 -37.18 25.98 35.71
N GLY A 531 -35.99 25.38 35.81
CA GLY A 531 -34.87 25.65 34.90
C GLY A 531 -35.17 25.32 33.45
N GLN A 532 -35.76 24.14 33.19
CA GLN A 532 -36.20 23.71 31.85
C GLN A 532 -37.33 24.61 31.32
N GLN A 533 -38.31 24.99 32.15
CA GLN A 533 -39.40 25.89 31.75
C GLN A 533 -38.86 27.27 31.34
N VAL A 534 -37.97 27.87 32.16
CA VAL A 534 -37.36 29.18 31.87
C VAL A 534 -36.40 29.10 30.67
N HIS A 535 -35.69 27.99 30.48
CA HIS A 535 -34.90 27.76 29.27
C HIS A 535 -35.79 27.66 28.04
N ARG A 536 -36.82 26.80 28.07
CA ARG A 536 -37.75 26.57 26.96
C ARG A 536 -38.53 27.83 26.56
N ALA A 537 -38.85 28.71 27.51
CA ALA A 537 -39.53 29.99 27.27
C ALA A 537 -38.60 31.13 26.81
N ARG A 538 -37.28 31.00 26.96
CA ARG A 538 -36.29 32.05 26.59
C ARG A 538 -35.32 31.64 25.49
N ARG A 539 -35.14 30.35 25.23
CA ARG A 539 -34.29 29.85 24.14
C ARG A 539 -34.82 30.33 22.80
N ARG A 540 -33.90 30.69 21.91
CA ARG A 540 -34.16 31.01 20.51
C ARG A 540 -33.42 29.97 19.67
N PRO A 541 -33.84 29.69 18.43
CA PRO A 541 -33.09 28.83 17.52
C PRO A 541 -31.61 29.26 17.48
N VAL A 542 -30.69 28.31 17.55
CA VAL A 542 -29.26 28.60 17.64
C VAL A 542 -28.80 29.28 16.35
N ALA A 543 -28.51 30.59 16.45
CA ALA A 543 -28.01 31.36 15.32
C ALA A 543 -26.73 30.71 14.75
N PRO A 544 -26.56 30.58 13.41
CA PRO A 544 -25.43 29.86 12.82
C PRO A 544 -24.05 30.27 13.33
N ARG A 545 -23.87 31.55 13.71
CA ARG A 545 -22.70 32.11 14.41
C ARG A 545 -22.23 31.26 15.61
N LEU A 546 -23.13 30.60 16.33
CA LEU A 546 -22.82 29.82 17.53
C LEU A 546 -22.23 28.44 17.24
N LYS A 547 -22.35 27.93 15.99
CA LYS A 547 -21.68 26.69 15.53
C LYS A 547 -20.26 26.96 15.00
N GLN A 548 -19.72 28.15 15.26
CA GLN A 548 -18.44 28.67 14.75
C GLN A 548 -17.67 29.46 15.83
N ARG A 549 -16.35 29.32 15.85
CA ARG A 549 -15.41 30.18 16.61
C ARG A 549 -14.81 31.20 15.66
N PHE A 550 -14.89 32.49 15.96
CA PHE A 550 -14.36 33.55 15.11
C PHE A 550 -12.91 33.81 15.46
N ILE A 551 -12.08 34.03 14.45
CA ILE A 551 -10.71 34.45 14.68
C ILE A 551 -10.77 35.95 14.99
N ARG A 552 -10.38 36.29 16.22
CA ARG A 552 -10.43 37.65 16.77
C ARG A 552 -9.21 38.44 16.37
N ASP A 553 -8.05 37.80 16.42
CA ASP A 553 -6.72 38.36 16.15
C ASP A 553 -5.78 37.21 15.76
N VAL A 554 -4.73 37.51 15.00
CA VAL A 554 -3.60 36.61 14.76
C VAL A 554 -2.35 37.47 14.83
N GLN A 555 -1.36 37.05 15.63
CA GLN A 555 -0.12 37.81 15.84
C GLN A 555 1.08 36.90 15.56
N GLU A 556 2.10 37.44 14.90
CA GLU A 556 3.38 36.75 14.73
C GLU A 556 4.09 36.64 16.09
N VAL A 557 4.66 35.48 16.37
CA VAL A 557 5.39 35.19 17.62
C VAL A 557 6.77 34.64 17.28
N SER A 558 7.69 34.67 18.26
CA SER A 558 8.99 34.00 18.11
C SER A 558 8.79 32.53 17.74
N SER A 559 9.56 32.03 16.77
CA SER A 559 9.54 30.62 16.38
C SER A 559 9.58 29.71 17.62
N VAL A 560 8.59 28.82 17.72
CA VAL A 560 8.58 27.73 18.70
C VAL A 560 8.75 26.40 17.97
N PRO A 561 9.19 25.33 18.65
CA PRO A 561 9.20 24.00 18.05
C PRO A 561 7.76 23.56 17.72
N VAL A 562 7.54 23.12 16.47
CA VAL A 562 6.23 22.70 15.93
C VAL A 562 6.29 21.29 15.35
N ARG A 563 5.18 20.56 15.40
CA ARG A 563 5.07 19.16 14.93
C ARG A 563 3.68 18.89 14.35
N CYS A 564 3.56 17.87 13.51
CA CYS A 564 2.36 17.52 12.75
C CYS A 564 1.98 16.05 12.97
N VAL A 565 0.69 15.71 12.87
CA VAL A 565 0.18 14.34 12.88
C VAL A 565 -0.77 14.06 11.71
N GLN A 566 -0.80 12.81 11.28
CA GLN A 566 -1.68 12.24 10.26
C GLN A 566 -2.57 11.19 10.92
N VAL A 567 -3.84 11.12 10.53
CA VAL A 567 -4.84 10.23 11.14
C VAL A 567 -5.65 9.43 10.12
N ASP A 568 -6.19 8.29 10.55
CA ASP A 568 -6.96 7.32 9.74
C ASP A 568 -8.41 7.74 9.43
N ASN A 569 -8.86 8.91 9.90
CA ASN A 569 -10.20 9.43 9.65
C ASN A 569 -10.43 9.67 8.14
N PRO A 570 -11.56 9.26 7.52
CA PRO A 570 -11.85 9.48 6.10
C PRO A 570 -12.01 10.94 5.65
N ALA A 571 -12.03 11.90 6.57
CA ALA A 571 -11.93 13.34 6.25
C ALA A 571 -10.51 13.91 6.50
N HIS A 572 -9.58 13.09 7.01
CA HIS A 572 -8.24 13.42 7.50
C HIS A 572 -8.19 14.57 8.54
N LEU A 573 -9.35 14.88 9.14
CA LEU A 573 -9.56 15.91 10.17
C LEU A 573 -9.45 15.32 11.59
N TYR A 574 -8.41 15.65 12.34
CA TYR A 574 -8.36 15.47 13.80
C TYR A 574 -8.67 16.77 14.54
N LEU A 575 -9.13 16.69 15.78
CA LEU A 575 -9.37 17.83 16.65
C LEU A 575 -8.07 18.23 17.36
N ALA A 576 -7.71 19.51 17.34
CA ALA A 576 -6.59 20.07 18.10
C ALA A 576 -7.03 21.15 19.11
N THR A 577 -6.16 21.45 20.09
CA THR A 577 -6.36 22.38 21.23
C THR A 577 -7.39 21.92 22.26
N ARG A 578 -7.40 22.56 23.46
CA ARG A 578 -8.47 22.45 24.46
C ARG A 578 -9.86 22.90 23.97
N SER A 579 -9.93 23.40 22.73
CA SER A 579 -11.12 23.90 22.05
C SER A 579 -11.50 23.10 20.79
N MET A 580 -10.78 22.01 20.46
CA MET A 580 -11.19 20.99 19.48
C MET A 580 -11.45 21.53 18.06
N VAL A 581 -10.41 21.63 17.21
CA VAL A 581 -10.41 22.35 15.90
C VAL A 581 -9.72 21.54 14.74
N PRO A 582 -10.17 21.55 13.45
CA PRO A 582 -9.75 20.58 12.39
C PRO A 582 -8.89 21.06 11.16
N THR A 583 -8.15 20.16 10.44
CA THR A 583 -7.05 20.44 9.44
C THR A 583 -6.87 19.42 8.24
N HIS A 584 -6.27 19.78 7.05
CA HIS A 584 -6.29 18.96 5.76
C HIS A 584 -5.06 19.10 4.77
N ASN A 585 -5.01 18.43 3.57
CA ASN A 585 -4.07 18.64 2.39
C ASN A 585 -4.71 18.20 1.00
N SER A 586 -4.22 17.47 -0.05
CA SER A 586 -2.94 17.21 -0.82
C SER A 586 -3.12 17.66 -2.33
N THR A 587 -2.34 17.31 -3.40
CA THR A 587 -2.64 17.73 -4.84
C THR A 587 -2.15 16.96 -6.13
N LEU A 588 -0.85 16.65 -6.36
CA LEU A 588 -0.22 16.64 -7.73
C LEU A 588 -0.87 15.81 -8.87
N ALA A 589 -1.26 14.54 -8.65
CA ALA A 589 -1.56 13.59 -9.74
C ALA A 589 -2.70 14.00 -10.68
N LEU A 590 -3.55 14.91 -10.21
CA LEU A 590 -4.69 15.46 -10.94
C LEU A 590 -4.29 16.22 -12.21
N ASP A 591 -3.09 16.80 -12.27
CA ASP A 591 -2.65 17.54 -13.47
C ASP A 591 -2.28 16.65 -14.65
N PHE A 592 -1.71 15.47 -14.40
CA PHE A 592 -1.41 14.50 -15.47
C PHE A 592 -2.71 13.93 -16.07
N ALA A 593 -3.68 13.55 -15.23
CA ALA A 593 -5.00 13.13 -15.71
C ALA A 593 -5.77 14.26 -16.43
N ARG A 594 -5.65 15.50 -15.94
CA ARG A 594 -6.20 16.70 -16.61
C ARG A 594 -5.57 16.92 -17.99
N SER A 595 -4.26 16.75 -18.13
CA SER A 595 -3.57 16.88 -19.42
C SER A 595 -4.01 15.78 -20.40
N ALA A 596 -4.03 14.53 -19.97
CA ALA A 596 -4.44 13.41 -20.80
C ALA A 596 -5.87 13.59 -21.35
N SER A 597 -6.87 13.69 -20.48
CA SER A 597 -8.27 13.65 -20.91
C SER A 597 -8.87 15.01 -21.28
N ILE A 598 -8.46 16.11 -20.67
CA ILE A 598 -9.11 17.42 -20.90
C ILE A 598 -8.42 18.26 -21.98
N LYS A 599 -7.09 18.14 -22.14
CA LYS A 599 -6.36 18.83 -23.22
C LYS A 599 -6.24 18.00 -24.50
N ASN A 600 -6.09 16.68 -24.39
CA ASN A 600 -5.72 15.79 -25.50
C ASN A 600 -6.77 14.70 -25.80
N ASP A 601 -7.94 14.75 -25.15
CA ASP A 601 -9.06 13.81 -25.31
C ASP A 601 -8.71 12.32 -25.09
N LEU A 602 -7.62 12.03 -24.37
CA LEU A 602 -7.16 10.66 -24.11
C LEU A 602 -7.88 10.05 -22.90
N PRO A 603 -8.60 8.92 -23.05
CA PRO A 603 -9.34 8.29 -21.95
C PRO A 603 -8.46 7.90 -20.75
N SER A 604 -8.82 8.36 -19.55
CA SER A 604 -8.05 8.07 -18.32
C SER A 604 -8.93 7.81 -17.10
N VAL A 605 -8.40 7.09 -16.10
CA VAL A 605 -9.12 6.76 -14.86
C VAL A 605 -8.30 7.09 -13.62
N ILE A 606 -8.97 7.67 -12.62
CA ILE A 606 -8.41 7.92 -11.28
C ILE A 606 -9.11 7.01 -10.27
N PHE A 607 -8.35 6.10 -9.66
CA PHE A 607 -8.75 5.36 -8.46
C PHE A 607 -8.29 6.14 -7.23
N SER A 608 -9.24 6.64 -6.45
CA SER A 608 -8.97 7.52 -5.33
C SER A 608 -9.43 6.89 -4.02
N LEU A 609 -8.44 6.54 -3.20
CA LEU A 609 -8.60 5.91 -1.89
C LEU A 609 -8.51 6.94 -0.76
N GLU A 610 -7.86 8.10 -0.98
CA GLU A 610 -7.83 9.23 -0.02
C GLU A 610 -8.96 10.26 -0.26
N MET A 611 -9.35 10.54 -1.51
CA MET A 611 -10.20 11.69 -1.85
C MET A 611 -11.53 11.33 -2.55
N GLY A 612 -12.66 11.82 -2.03
CA GLY A 612 -13.97 11.61 -2.66
C GLY A 612 -14.13 12.33 -4.02
N ARG A 613 -14.90 11.74 -4.95
CA ARG A 613 -15.05 12.17 -6.36
C ARG A 613 -15.40 13.65 -6.53
N ASN A 614 -16.21 14.20 -5.63
CA ASN A 614 -16.63 15.60 -5.66
C ASN A 614 -15.47 16.58 -5.37
N GLU A 615 -14.51 16.19 -4.54
CA GLU A 615 -13.34 17.01 -4.26
C GLU A 615 -12.35 16.98 -5.43
N ILE A 616 -12.17 15.82 -6.07
CA ILE A 616 -11.43 15.67 -7.32
C ILE A 616 -12.03 16.56 -8.42
N ALA A 617 -13.33 16.47 -8.66
CA ALA A 617 -14.02 17.29 -9.66
C ALA A 617 -13.85 18.81 -9.40
N MET A 618 -13.95 19.26 -8.15
CA MET A 618 -13.71 20.67 -7.79
C MET A 618 -12.26 21.11 -8.03
N ARG A 619 -11.27 20.23 -7.83
CA ARG A 619 -9.85 20.50 -8.09
C ARG A 619 -9.55 20.58 -9.59
N LEU A 620 -10.07 19.66 -10.39
CA LEU A 620 -9.94 19.66 -11.85
C LEU A 620 -10.55 20.94 -12.48
N LEU A 621 -11.78 21.29 -12.09
CA LEU A 621 -12.45 22.51 -12.54
C LEU A 621 -11.69 23.78 -12.10
N SER A 622 -11.11 23.79 -10.90
CA SER A 622 -10.29 24.89 -10.41
C SER A 622 -9.02 25.09 -11.25
N ALA A 623 -8.32 23.99 -11.52
CA ALA A 623 -7.08 23.98 -12.28
C ALA A 623 -7.26 24.47 -13.73
N GLU A 624 -8.40 24.12 -14.34
CA GLU A 624 -8.70 24.43 -15.75
C GLU A 624 -9.37 25.80 -15.94
N ALA A 625 -10.43 26.12 -15.18
CA ALA A 625 -11.09 27.42 -15.26
C ALA A 625 -10.22 28.59 -14.74
N ARG A 626 -9.08 28.27 -14.08
CA ARG A 626 -8.24 29.23 -13.35
C ARG A 626 -9.07 30.05 -12.35
N VAL A 627 -10.04 29.39 -11.74
CA VAL A 627 -10.85 29.91 -10.62
C VAL A 627 -10.30 29.22 -9.37
N ALA A 628 -9.92 30.00 -8.36
CA ALA A 628 -9.24 29.44 -7.19
C ALA A 628 -10.08 28.33 -6.54
N LEU A 629 -9.47 27.23 -6.10
CA LEU A 629 -10.22 26.11 -5.52
C LEU A 629 -11.01 26.59 -4.30
N HIS A 630 -10.43 27.53 -3.57
CA HIS A 630 -11.10 28.20 -2.48
C HIS A 630 -12.32 28.98 -2.99
N HIS A 631 -12.26 29.73 -4.10
CA HIS A 631 -13.43 30.37 -4.73
C HIS A 631 -14.53 29.39 -5.16
N MET A 632 -14.16 28.19 -5.60
CA MET A 632 -15.11 27.15 -6.02
C MET A 632 -15.76 26.43 -4.84
N ARG A 633 -14.97 25.83 -3.94
CA ARG A 633 -15.46 25.21 -2.69
C ARG A 633 -16.22 26.21 -1.83
N SER A 634 -15.83 27.50 -1.90
CA SER A 634 -16.49 28.59 -1.21
C SER A 634 -17.46 29.39 -2.07
N GLY A 635 -17.78 29.01 -3.31
CA GLY A 635 -18.67 29.73 -4.25
C GLY A 635 -18.64 31.27 -4.21
N THR A 636 -17.49 31.89 -3.89
CA THR A 636 -17.29 33.36 -4.00
C THR A 636 -17.19 33.80 -5.45
N MET A 637 -17.18 32.84 -6.38
CA MET A 637 -17.16 33.02 -7.81
C MET A 637 -17.91 34.29 -8.23
N THR A 638 -17.13 35.27 -8.66
CA THR A 638 -17.60 36.48 -9.31
C THR A 638 -18.32 36.13 -10.61
N ASP A 639 -19.09 37.06 -11.19
CA ASP A 639 -19.73 36.80 -12.49
C ASP A 639 -18.70 36.51 -13.60
N ASP A 640 -17.46 36.99 -13.45
CA ASP A 640 -16.31 36.63 -14.28
C ASP A 640 -15.75 35.22 -13.97
N ASP A 641 -15.61 34.81 -12.70
CA ASP A 641 -15.25 33.43 -12.35
C ASP A 641 -16.31 32.43 -12.86
N TRP A 642 -17.60 32.76 -12.74
CA TRP A 642 -18.70 31.98 -13.32
C TRP A 642 -18.62 31.93 -14.85
N THR A 643 -18.24 33.05 -15.50
CA THR A 643 -18.02 33.09 -16.95
C THR A 643 -16.82 32.23 -17.36
N ARG A 644 -15.71 32.26 -16.62
CA ARG A 644 -14.53 31.42 -16.85
C ARG A 644 -14.83 29.93 -16.64
N LEU A 645 -15.57 29.58 -15.58
CA LEU A 645 -16.03 28.21 -15.36
C LEU A 645 -16.99 27.75 -16.46
N ALA A 646 -18.03 28.53 -16.78
CA ALA A 646 -19.03 28.16 -17.79
C ALA A 646 -18.42 28.01 -19.21
N ARG A 647 -17.32 28.72 -19.51
CA ARG A 647 -16.56 28.54 -20.75
C ARG A 647 -15.77 27.22 -20.80
N ARG A 648 -15.22 26.75 -19.66
CA ARG A 648 -14.44 25.50 -19.56
C ARG A 648 -15.27 24.27 -19.19
N MET A 649 -16.47 24.46 -18.66
CA MET A 649 -17.37 23.37 -18.26
C MET A 649 -17.67 22.38 -19.40
N PRO A 650 -17.90 22.79 -20.67
CA PRO A 650 -18.14 21.83 -21.75
C PRO A 650 -16.95 20.90 -21.99
N GLU A 651 -15.73 21.44 -22.02
CA GLU A 651 -14.48 20.69 -22.21
C GLU A 651 -14.29 19.67 -21.07
N VAL A 652 -14.44 20.10 -19.82
CA VAL A 652 -14.32 19.22 -18.63
C VAL A 652 -15.45 18.19 -18.53
N THR A 653 -16.61 18.42 -19.15
CA THR A 653 -17.76 17.50 -19.14
C THR A 653 -17.73 16.51 -20.31
N ALA A 654 -17.11 16.87 -21.43
CA ALA A 654 -16.93 15.99 -22.59
C ALA A 654 -15.70 15.07 -22.44
N ALA A 655 -14.67 15.52 -21.72
CA ALA A 655 -13.42 14.79 -21.51
C ALA A 655 -13.64 13.35 -20.96
N PRO A 656 -12.98 12.32 -21.53
CA PRO A 656 -13.11 10.92 -21.12
C PRO A 656 -12.33 10.59 -19.83
N LEU A 657 -12.62 11.33 -18.75
CA LEU A 657 -12.00 11.20 -17.45
C LEU A 657 -12.93 10.49 -16.45
N TYR A 658 -12.57 9.26 -16.08
CA TYR A 658 -13.31 8.43 -15.14
C TYR A 658 -12.74 8.55 -13.72
N ILE A 659 -13.60 8.58 -12.71
CA ILE A 659 -13.20 8.68 -11.28
C ILE A 659 -13.93 7.60 -10.48
N ASP A 660 -13.16 6.83 -9.71
CA ASP A 660 -13.67 5.81 -8.80
C ASP A 660 -13.14 6.09 -7.39
N ASP A 661 -14.06 6.43 -6.47
CA ASP A 661 -13.78 6.71 -5.05
C ASP A 661 -14.30 5.60 -4.12
N SER A 662 -14.35 4.37 -4.61
CA SER A 662 -14.69 3.20 -3.79
C SER A 662 -13.58 2.96 -2.73
N PRO A 663 -13.90 2.89 -1.43
CA PRO A 663 -12.90 2.59 -0.40
C PRO A 663 -12.48 1.12 -0.45
N ASN A 664 -11.25 0.84 0.01
CA ASN A 664 -10.71 -0.52 0.19
C ASN A 664 -10.58 -1.39 -1.08
N LEU A 665 -10.44 -0.79 -2.28
CA LEU A 665 -10.35 -1.56 -3.52
C LEU A 665 -9.18 -2.55 -3.52
N SER A 666 -9.48 -3.77 -3.96
CA SER A 666 -8.50 -4.80 -4.24
C SER A 666 -7.87 -4.62 -5.64
N MET A 667 -6.70 -5.21 -5.83
CA MET A 667 -6.00 -5.25 -7.12
C MET A 667 -6.84 -5.91 -8.24
N MET A 668 -7.64 -6.92 -7.90
CA MET A 668 -8.48 -7.64 -8.87
C MET A 668 -9.65 -6.79 -9.35
N GLU A 669 -10.30 -6.03 -8.45
CA GLU A 669 -11.34 -5.08 -8.84
C GLU A 669 -10.78 -3.95 -9.71
N ILE A 670 -9.61 -3.40 -9.36
CA ILE A 670 -8.95 -2.37 -10.19
C ILE A 670 -8.65 -2.93 -11.59
N ARG A 671 -8.07 -4.12 -11.70
CA ARG A 671 -7.82 -4.79 -12.99
C ARG A 671 -9.10 -5.00 -13.79
N ALA A 672 -10.17 -5.53 -13.17
CA ALA A 672 -11.46 -5.75 -13.83
C ALA A 672 -12.14 -4.44 -14.27
N LYS A 673 -12.01 -3.36 -13.48
CA LYS A 673 -12.49 -2.01 -13.84
C LYS A 673 -11.67 -1.43 -15.01
N CYS A 674 -10.35 -1.57 -15.00
CA CYS A 674 -9.47 -1.13 -16.09
C CYS A 674 -9.74 -1.87 -17.40
N ARG A 675 -9.81 -3.21 -17.38
CA ARG A 675 -10.15 -4.05 -18.55
C ARG A 675 -11.46 -3.59 -19.20
N ARG A 676 -12.51 -3.40 -18.40
CA ARG A 676 -13.83 -2.95 -18.87
C ARG A 676 -13.82 -1.53 -19.48
N LEU A 677 -12.97 -0.63 -18.98
CA LEU A 677 -12.77 0.69 -19.58
C LEU A 677 -11.95 0.61 -20.87
N LYS A 678 -10.87 -0.18 -20.89
CA LYS A 678 -10.05 -0.43 -22.09
C LYS A 678 -10.89 -0.96 -23.26
N GLN A 679 -11.73 -1.96 -22.99
CA GLN A 679 -12.62 -2.57 -24.01
C GLN A 679 -13.68 -1.61 -24.57
N ARG A 680 -14.18 -0.65 -23.77
CA ARG A 680 -15.29 0.24 -24.16
C ARG A 680 -14.84 1.59 -24.71
N HIS A 681 -13.68 2.08 -24.27
CA HIS A 681 -13.28 3.47 -24.40
C HIS A 681 -11.76 3.64 -24.58
N ASP A 682 -11.03 2.64 -25.10
CA ASP A 682 -9.55 2.63 -25.26
C ASP A 682 -8.77 3.38 -24.16
N LEU A 683 -8.88 2.91 -22.92
CA LEU A 683 -8.17 3.48 -21.77
C LEU A 683 -6.66 3.66 -22.05
N ARG A 684 -6.18 4.89 -21.90
CA ARG A 684 -4.79 5.31 -22.19
C ARG A 684 -3.96 5.58 -20.94
N LEU A 685 -4.58 5.84 -19.78
CA LEU A 685 -3.88 6.20 -18.54
C LEU A 685 -4.65 5.75 -17.30
N VAL A 686 -3.94 5.17 -16.33
CA VAL A 686 -4.46 4.84 -15.00
C VAL A 686 -3.70 5.65 -13.94
N VAL A 687 -4.41 6.18 -12.94
CA VAL A 687 -3.85 6.87 -11.76
C VAL A 687 -4.42 6.23 -10.49
N ILE A 688 -3.57 5.97 -9.48
CA ILE A 688 -3.95 5.35 -8.20
C ILE A 688 -3.41 6.19 -7.03
N ASP A 689 -4.31 6.68 -6.17
CA ASP A 689 -4.03 7.64 -5.08
C ASP A 689 -4.59 7.12 -3.73
N TYR A 690 -3.81 6.53 -2.82
CA TYR A 690 -2.38 6.19 -2.87
C TYR A 690 -2.15 4.72 -2.49
N LEU A 691 -1.02 4.15 -2.92
CA LEU A 691 -0.70 2.72 -2.83
C LEU A 691 -0.94 2.11 -1.45
N GLN A 692 -0.47 2.78 -0.40
CA GLN A 692 -0.47 2.28 0.99
C GLN A 692 -1.88 2.20 1.65
N LEU A 693 -2.97 2.42 0.90
CA LEU A 693 -4.37 2.18 1.28
C LEU A 693 -5.05 1.01 0.54
N MET A 694 -4.40 0.40 -0.45
CA MET A 694 -4.94 -0.77 -1.14
C MET A 694 -4.98 -2.00 -0.21
N GLN A 695 -5.91 -2.94 -0.47
CA GLN A 695 -5.97 -4.20 0.27
C GLN A 695 -5.45 -5.39 -0.55
N SER A 696 -4.66 -6.24 0.09
CA SER A 696 -4.15 -7.50 -0.46
C SER A 696 -5.28 -8.53 -0.54
N GLY A 697 -5.95 -8.61 -1.69
CA GLY A 697 -7.09 -9.50 -1.94
C GLY A 697 -6.73 -10.99 -2.08
N GLY A 698 -5.90 -11.54 -1.21
CA GLY A 698 -5.48 -12.95 -1.21
C GLY A 698 -5.97 -13.70 0.03
N SER A 699 -6.33 -14.98 -0.13
CA SER A 699 -6.77 -15.86 0.96
C SER A 699 -5.70 -16.16 2.02
N ARG A 700 -4.42 -15.86 1.72
CA ARG A 700 -3.37 -15.68 2.74
C ARG A 700 -3.23 -14.21 3.10
N ARG A 701 -3.56 -13.89 4.35
CA ARG A 701 -3.23 -12.61 5.00
C ARG A 701 -1.71 -12.38 4.93
N ALA A 702 -1.27 -11.31 4.28
CA ALA A 702 0.14 -10.96 4.23
C ALA A 702 0.67 -10.65 5.64
N GLU A 703 1.85 -11.19 5.97
CA GLU A 703 2.42 -11.08 7.33
C GLU A 703 3.23 -9.79 7.57
N SER A 704 3.50 -9.00 6.53
CA SER A 704 4.22 -7.73 6.60
C SER A 704 3.73 -6.74 5.54
N ARG A 705 3.56 -5.47 5.92
CA ARG A 705 3.15 -4.37 5.02
C ARG A 705 4.14 -4.15 3.87
N GLN A 706 5.42 -4.43 4.09
CA GLN A 706 6.46 -4.36 3.04
C GLN A 706 6.22 -5.41 1.93
N GLN A 707 5.71 -6.59 2.29
CA GLN A 707 5.32 -7.61 1.30
C GLN A 707 4.09 -7.13 0.51
N GLU A 708 3.07 -6.59 1.19
CA GLU A 708 1.87 -6.06 0.53
C GLU A 708 2.20 -5.02 -0.53
N VAL A 709 3.02 -4.02 -0.20
CA VAL A 709 3.42 -2.96 -1.14
C VAL A 709 4.29 -3.51 -2.29
N SER A 710 5.12 -4.53 -2.03
CA SER A 710 5.92 -5.21 -3.08
C SER A 710 5.04 -6.02 -4.03
N ASP A 711 4.08 -6.78 -3.50
CA ASP A 711 3.13 -7.56 -4.30
C ASP A 711 2.18 -6.66 -5.10
N MET A 712 1.75 -5.52 -4.52
CA MET A 712 1.01 -4.47 -5.23
C MET A 712 1.85 -3.86 -6.35
N SER A 713 3.12 -3.53 -6.10
CA SER A 713 4.05 -2.99 -7.09
C SER A 713 4.19 -3.92 -8.31
N ARG A 714 4.53 -5.20 -8.07
CA ARG A 714 4.62 -6.24 -9.11
C ARG A 714 3.31 -6.39 -9.88
N ASN A 715 2.17 -6.36 -9.19
CA ASN A 715 0.86 -6.48 -9.84
C ASN A 715 0.46 -5.26 -10.69
N LEU A 716 0.87 -4.04 -10.32
CA LEU A 716 0.65 -2.84 -11.14
C LEU A 716 1.56 -2.82 -12.37
N LYS A 717 2.79 -3.30 -12.25
CA LYS A 717 3.66 -3.49 -13.42
C LYS A 717 3.12 -4.56 -14.38
N LEU A 718 2.50 -5.62 -13.86
CA LEU A 718 1.76 -6.58 -14.68
C LEU A 718 0.52 -5.95 -15.33
N LEU A 719 -0.28 -5.16 -14.60
CA LEU A 719 -1.44 -4.44 -15.14
C LEU A 719 -1.05 -3.47 -16.29
N ALA A 720 0.04 -2.71 -16.12
CA ALA A 720 0.53 -1.77 -17.12
C ALA A 720 0.89 -2.47 -18.44
N LYS A 721 1.57 -3.63 -18.35
CA LYS A 721 1.90 -4.49 -19.49
C LYS A 721 0.65 -5.14 -20.11
N GLU A 722 -0.21 -5.72 -19.29
CA GLU A 722 -1.41 -6.45 -19.72
C GLU A 722 -2.38 -5.59 -20.54
N LEU A 723 -2.47 -4.30 -20.23
CA LEU A 723 -3.38 -3.35 -20.89
C LEU A 723 -2.67 -2.32 -21.78
N GLU A 724 -1.37 -2.50 -22.00
CA GLU A 724 -0.50 -1.65 -22.83
C GLU A 724 -0.71 -0.14 -22.57
N LEU A 725 -0.64 0.25 -21.30
CA LEU A 725 -0.87 1.64 -20.89
C LEU A 725 0.03 2.06 -19.70
N PRO A 726 0.35 3.37 -19.57
CA PRO A 726 0.99 3.91 -18.39
C PRO A 726 0.08 3.81 -17.14
N VAL A 727 0.63 3.25 -16.06
CA VAL A 727 0.00 3.19 -14.73
C VAL A 727 0.79 4.07 -13.78
N ILE A 728 0.15 5.14 -13.29
CA ILE A 728 0.69 6.06 -12.29
C ILE A 728 0.23 5.64 -10.90
N ALA A 729 1.17 5.48 -9.97
CA ALA A 729 0.91 5.12 -8.60
C ALA A 729 1.51 6.15 -7.63
N LEU A 730 0.70 6.67 -6.72
CA LEU A 730 1.17 7.62 -5.70
C LEU A 730 1.69 6.88 -4.46
N SER A 731 2.82 7.35 -3.96
CA SER A 731 3.47 6.83 -2.77
C SER A 731 3.91 7.96 -1.83
N GLN A 732 3.89 7.70 -0.52
CA GLN A 732 4.35 8.65 0.49
C GLN A 732 5.84 8.45 0.80
N LEU A 733 6.61 9.53 0.89
CA LEU A 733 8.04 9.50 1.21
C LEU A 733 8.31 9.42 2.71
N ASN A 734 9.35 8.65 3.08
CA ASN A 734 9.89 8.59 4.44
C ASN A 734 10.58 9.93 4.84
N ARG A 735 11.24 9.96 6.01
CA ARG A 735 11.86 11.18 6.58
C ARG A 735 13.34 11.37 6.26
N GLY A 736 13.94 10.45 5.50
CA GLY A 736 15.32 10.52 5.03
C GLY A 736 15.75 11.84 4.36
N PRO A 737 14.88 12.63 3.69
CA PRO A 737 15.27 13.95 3.19
C PRO A 737 15.47 14.97 4.31
N GLU A 738 14.63 14.96 5.35
CA GLU A 738 14.52 16.05 6.34
C GLU A 738 15.75 16.13 7.27
N GLN A 739 16.47 15.03 7.42
CA GLN A 739 17.70 14.92 8.22
C GLN A 739 18.97 15.25 7.41
N ARG A 740 18.86 15.46 6.10
CA ARG A 740 19.99 15.80 5.21
C ARG A 740 20.05 17.30 4.94
N THR A 741 21.27 17.82 4.76
CA THR A 741 21.53 19.25 4.55
C THR A 741 20.90 19.79 3.27
N ASP A 742 20.77 18.96 2.23
CA ASP A 742 20.21 19.33 0.92
C ASP A 742 18.68 19.21 0.85
N LYS A 743 18.07 18.41 1.73
CA LYS A 743 16.61 18.16 1.82
C LYS A 743 15.94 17.65 0.54
N LYS A 744 16.69 17.35 -0.53
CA LYS A 744 16.15 16.85 -1.80
C LYS A 744 15.86 15.34 -1.68
N PRO A 745 14.62 14.89 -1.89
CA PRO A 745 14.27 13.48 -1.79
C PRO A 745 15.03 12.66 -2.83
N MET A 746 15.43 11.46 -2.42
CA MET A 746 16.15 10.47 -3.23
C MET A 746 15.36 9.16 -3.30
N VAL A 747 15.76 8.23 -4.18
CA VAL A 747 15.13 6.90 -4.27
C VAL A 747 15.37 6.07 -2.99
N SER A 748 16.28 6.48 -2.10
CA SER A 748 16.39 5.97 -0.72
C SER A 748 15.17 6.26 0.15
N ASP A 749 14.38 7.27 -0.21
CA ASP A 749 13.36 7.86 0.66
C ASP A 749 11.95 7.37 0.32
N LEU A 750 11.81 6.68 -0.82
CA LEU A 750 10.67 5.81 -1.15
C LEU A 750 10.66 4.49 -0.37
N ARG A 751 11.77 4.15 0.30
CA ARG A 751 11.95 2.85 0.97
C ARG A 751 11.39 2.90 2.38
N GLU A 752 10.40 2.07 2.65
CA GLU A 752 10.21 1.50 4.00
C GLU A 752 11.21 0.35 4.25
N SER A 753 11.85 -0.18 3.21
CA SER A 753 12.89 -1.22 3.23
C SER A 753 14.22 -0.77 3.85
N GLY A 754 14.93 -1.70 4.48
CA GLY A 754 16.22 -1.44 5.13
C GLY A 754 17.45 -1.51 4.23
N CYS A 755 18.62 -1.29 4.83
CA CYS A 755 19.92 -1.23 4.15
C CYS A 755 20.99 -1.98 4.97
N MET A 756 22.08 -2.39 4.33
CA MET A 756 23.19 -3.17 4.92
C MET A 756 24.48 -2.35 4.93
N THR A 757 25.53 -2.72 5.68
CA THR A 757 26.79 -1.95 5.67
C THR A 757 27.70 -2.29 4.49
N ALA A 758 28.65 -1.39 4.20
CA ALA A 758 29.61 -1.51 3.11
C ALA A 758 30.41 -2.84 3.09
N ASP A 759 30.64 -3.42 4.28
CA ASP A 759 31.44 -4.63 4.50
C ASP A 759 30.63 -5.94 4.51
N THR A 760 29.30 -5.88 4.39
CA THR A 760 28.48 -7.08 4.18
C THR A 760 28.76 -7.67 2.80
N ALA A 761 28.94 -8.98 2.74
CA ALA A 761 29.32 -9.73 1.53
C ALA A 761 28.15 -10.48 0.91
N LEU A 762 27.90 -10.23 -0.38
CA LEU A 762 26.98 -10.99 -1.22
C LEU A 762 27.66 -12.25 -1.75
N LEU A 763 26.94 -13.37 -1.76
CA LEU A 763 27.49 -14.65 -2.23
C LEU A 763 27.30 -14.79 -3.76
N ARG A 764 28.41 -14.76 -4.51
CA ARG A 764 28.40 -14.87 -5.97
C ARG A 764 28.02 -16.26 -6.47
N ALA A 765 27.25 -16.31 -7.55
CA ALA A 765 26.85 -17.54 -8.25
C ALA A 765 27.71 -17.84 -9.51
N ASP A 766 28.51 -16.87 -9.97
CA ASP A 766 29.45 -17.06 -11.08
C ASP A 766 30.79 -17.67 -10.64
N THR A 767 31.36 -17.20 -9.52
CA THR A 767 32.66 -17.63 -8.96
C THR A 767 32.57 -18.30 -7.59
N GLY A 768 31.42 -18.23 -6.89
CA GLY A 768 31.27 -18.78 -5.54
C GLY A 768 31.92 -17.94 -4.42
N ALA A 769 32.72 -16.94 -4.78
CA ALA A 769 33.41 -16.07 -3.82
C ALA A 769 32.45 -15.03 -3.20
N PRO A 770 32.65 -14.64 -1.93
CA PRO A 770 31.99 -13.48 -1.36
C PRO A 770 32.46 -12.18 -2.06
N VAL A 771 31.57 -11.22 -2.26
CA VAL A 771 31.92 -9.87 -2.73
C VAL A 771 31.16 -8.82 -1.93
N THR A 772 31.84 -7.81 -1.41
CA THR A 772 31.22 -6.78 -0.57
C THR A 772 30.48 -5.71 -1.37
N PHE A 773 29.53 -5.03 -0.71
CA PHE A 773 28.91 -3.82 -1.25
C PHE A 773 29.96 -2.76 -1.67
N ALA A 774 31.04 -2.60 -0.91
CA ALA A 774 32.15 -1.70 -1.25
C ALA A 774 32.87 -2.12 -2.55
N GLU A 775 33.17 -3.40 -2.73
CA GLU A 775 33.84 -3.92 -3.94
C GLU A 775 32.94 -3.84 -5.18
N LEU A 776 31.63 -4.07 -5.04
CA LEU A 776 30.64 -3.89 -6.11
C LEU A 776 30.45 -2.42 -6.53
N MET A 777 30.60 -1.49 -5.58
CA MET A 777 30.61 -0.05 -5.88
C MET A 777 31.91 0.39 -6.58
N ALA A 778 33.05 -0.20 -6.22
CA ALA A 778 34.35 0.19 -6.76
C ALA A 778 34.68 -0.43 -8.13
N ASN A 779 34.30 -1.69 -8.35
CA ASN A 779 34.69 -2.48 -9.54
C ASN A 779 33.58 -2.61 -10.59
N GLY A 780 32.37 -2.10 -10.29
CA GLY A 780 31.16 -2.30 -11.10
C GLY A 780 30.33 -3.50 -10.64
N HIS A 781 29.01 -3.40 -10.86
CA HIS A 781 28.02 -4.32 -10.29
C HIS A 781 26.95 -4.83 -11.27
N GLU A 782 26.83 -4.24 -12.47
CA GLU A 782 25.90 -4.73 -13.49
C GLU A 782 26.29 -6.13 -13.97
N GLY A 783 25.33 -7.05 -13.95
CA GLY A 783 25.48 -8.41 -14.47
C GLY A 783 26.18 -9.40 -13.53
N VAL A 784 26.70 -8.96 -12.38
CA VAL A 784 27.31 -9.85 -11.38
C VAL A 784 26.25 -10.82 -10.85
N LEU A 785 26.46 -12.13 -11.05
CA LEU A 785 25.50 -13.15 -10.64
C LEU A 785 25.66 -13.46 -9.15
N VAL A 786 24.56 -13.43 -8.40
CA VAL A 786 24.49 -13.80 -6.98
C VAL A 786 23.48 -14.92 -6.75
N TRP A 787 23.63 -15.63 -5.64
CA TRP A 787 22.67 -16.64 -5.19
C TRP A 787 21.46 -15.99 -4.51
N SER A 788 20.28 -16.46 -4.88
CA SER A 788 18.97 -15.94 -4.49
C SER A 788 17.97 -17.11 -4.36
N LEU A 789 16.87 -16.91 -3.63
CA LEU A 789 15.82 -17.93 -3.46
C LEU A 789 14.66 -17.70 -4.42
N ASP A 790 14.11 -18.78 -5.01
CA ASP A 790 12.86 -18.72 -5.76
C ASP A 790 11.61 -18.91 -4.86
N GLU A 791 10.42 -18.71 -5.45
CA GLU A 791 9.12 -18.84 -4.77
C GLU A 791 8.85 -20.29 -4.27
N ALA A 792 9.63 -21.28 -4.72
CA ALA A 792 9.56 -22.68 -4.29
C ALA A 792 10.61 -23.03 -3.20
N GLY A 793 11.41 -22.07 -2.74
CA GLY A 793 12.42 -22.28 -1.69
C GLY A 793 13.70 -22.96 -2.18
N ARG A 794 14.05 -22.81 -3.46
CA ARG A 794 15.27 -23.35 -4.08
C ARG A 794 16.26 -22.24 -4.41
N LEU A 795 17.56 -22.53 -4.36
CA LEU A 795 18.57 -21.53 -4.76
C LEU A 795 18.75 -21.44 -6.28
N VAL A 796 18.53 -20.22 -6.79
CA VAL A 796 18.63 -19.85 -8.20
C VAL A 796 19.62 -18.70 -8.40
N ARG A 797 20.07 -18.52 -9.64
CA ARG A 797 21.06 -17.51 -10.02
C ARG A 797 20.34 -16.25 -10.51
N ALA A 798 20.65 -15.10 -9.92
CA ALA A 798 20.05 -13.82 -10.31
C ALA A 798 21.12 -12.73 -10.47
N PRO A 799 21.05 -11.88 -11.52
CA PRO A 799 22.01 -10.80 -11.70
C PRO A 799 21.70 -9.64 -10.76
N VAL A 800 22.73 -9.16 -10.08
CA VAL A 800 22.80 -7.78 -9.59
C VAL A 800 22.73 -6.87 -10.82
N THR A 801 21.92 -5.81 -10.69
CA THR A 801 21.76 -4.80 -11.73
C THR A 801 22.15 -3.42 -11.23
N HIS A 802 21.88 -3.07 -9.98
CA HIS A 802 22.28 -1.79 -9.39
C HIS A 802 22.77 -2.01 -7.95
N VAL A 803 23.82 -1.29 -7.55
CA VAL A 803 24.25 -1.11 -6.16
C VAL A 803 24.49 0.38 -5.93
N PHE A 804 24.11 0.89 -4.76
CA PHE A 804 24.23 2.30 -4.43
C PHE A 804 24.35 2.51 -2.91
N SER A 805 24.95 3.63 -2.52
CA SER A 805 24.92 4.08 -1.12
C SER A 805 23.55 4.64 -0.78
N SER A 806 23.05 4.30 0.40
CA SER A 806 21.82 4.82 1.01
C SER A 806 22.12 5.80 2.15
N GLY A 807 23.30 6.43 2.14
CA GLY A 807 23.75 7.38 3.16
C GLY A 807 24.21 6.71 4.46
N THR A 808 24.23 7.48 5.55
CA THR A 808 24.51 6.98 6.90
C THR A 808 23.19 6.72 7.63
N LYS A 809 23.03 5.55 8.28
CA LYS A 809 21.83 5.21 9.06
C LYS A 809 22.20 4.46 10.35
N PRO A 810 21.32 4.43 11.38
CA PRO A 810 21.50 3.58 12.55
C PRO A 810 21.46 2.08 12.19
N VAL A 811 22.54 1.37 12.53
CA VAL A 811 22.77 -0.04 12.20
C VAL A 811 22.79 -0.92 13.45
N PHE A 812 22.30 -2.14 13.31
CA PHE A 812 22.27 -3.18 14.33
C PHE A 812 23.03 -4.41 13.83
N ARG A 813 23.81 -5.06 14.69
CA ARG A 813 24.41 -6.37 14.45
C ARG A 813 23.46 -7.46 14.86
N LEU A 814 23.00 -8.24 13.90
CA LEU A 814 22.31 -9.51 14.12
C LEU A 814 23.36 -10.62 14.31
N ARG A 815 23.18 -11.50 15.30
CA ARG A 815 24.00 -12.72 15.51
C ARG A 815 23.11 -13.96 15.64
N LEU A 816 23.48 -15.05 14.98
CA LEU A 816 22.71 -16.32 14.97
C LEU A 816 23.42 -17.47 15.72
N ALA A 817 22.72 -18.59 15.89
CA ALA A 817 23.19 -19.78 16.61
C ALA A 817 24.13 -20.68 15.78
N SER A 818 24.24 -20.47 14.47
CA SER A 818 25.40 -20.89 13.66
C SER A 818 26.62 -19.97 13.82
N GLY A 819 26.53 -18.89 14.59
CA GLY A 819 27.61 -17.90 14.72
C GLY A 819 27.75 -16.95 13.53
N ARG A 820 26.95 -17.12 12.46
CA ARG A 820 26.76 -16.13 11.40
C ARG A 820 26.28 -14.80 11.99
N ARG A 821 26.65 -13.70 11.34
CA ARG A 821 26.39 -12.34 11.78
C ARG A 821 26.26 -11.40 10.59
N VAL A 822 25.39 -10.41 10.68
CA VAL A 822 25.15 -9.43 9.61
C VAL A 822 24.86 -8.06 10.23
N LYS A 823 25.16 -6.99 9.50
CA LYS A 823 24.90 -5.60 9.92
C LYS A 823 23.85 -4.97 9.02
N ALA A 824 22.71 -4.57 9.59
CA ALA A 824 21.64 -3.93 8.83
C ALA A 824 20.86 -2.91 9.67
N THR A 825 20.08 -2.05 9.01
CA THR A 825 19.16 -1.12 9.69
C THR A 825 17.96 -1.87 10.28
N ALA A 826 17.30 -1.28 11.29
CA ALA A 826 16.17 -1.92 11.98
C ALA A 826 15.00 -2.31 11.06
N ASN A 827 14.81 -1.62 9.94
CA ASN A 827 13.75 -1.91 8.97
C ASN A 827 14.16 -2.93 7.87
N HIS A 828 15.34 -3.58 7.99
CA HIS A 828 15.77 -4.56 7.00
C HIS A 828 15.03 -5.90 7.15
N PRO A 829 14.29 -6.37 6.13
CA PRO A 829 13.62 -7.67 6.16
C PRO A 829 14.62 -8.84 6.13
N PHE A 830 14.35 -9.85 6.95
CA PHE A 830 14.96 -11.19 6.91
C PHE A 830 13.85 -12.24 6.87
N LEU A 831 14.05 -13.32 6.09
CA LEU A 831 13.03 -14.36 5.91
C LEU A 831 12.91 -15.21 7.18
N THR A 832 11.71 -15.32 7.73
CA THR A 832 11.40 -16.14 8.92
C THR A 832 10.44 -17.28 8.57
N GLY A 833 10.19 -18.19 9.51
CA GLY A 833 9.20 -19.27 9.34
C GLY A 833 7.75 -18.78 9.19
N GLY A 834 7.48 -17.49 9.44
CA GLY A 834 6.24 -16.79 9.11
C GLY A 834 6.56 -15.47 8.40
N GLY A 835 6.98 -15.57 7.13
CA GLY A 835 7.22 -14.46 6.23
C GLY A 835 8.50 -13.65 6.48
N TRP A 836 8.76 -12.68 5.60
CA TRP A 836 9.82 -11.68 5.77
C TRP A 836 9.46 -10.70 6.90
N ARG A 837 10.38 -10.49 7.86
CA ARG A 837 10.18 -9.59 9.01
C ARG A 837 11.36 -8.65 9.20
N PRO A 838 11.12 -7.37 9.53
CA PRO A 838 12.20 -6.39 9.73
C PRO A 838 12.99 -6.68 11.00
N LEU A 839 14.30 -6.40 10.96
CA LEU A 839 15.26 -6.66 12.05
C LEU A 839 14.82 -6.14 13.44
N GLY A 840 14.12 -5.00 13.50
CA GLY A 840 13.61 -4.39 14.73
C GLY A 840 12.40 -5.09 15.35
N GLU A 841 11.71 -5.96 14.61
CA GLU A 841 10.65 -6.84 15.13
C GLU A 841 11.19 -8.22 15.55
N LEU A 842 12.43 -8.55 15.19
CA LEU A 842 13.08 -9.79 15.62
C LEU A 842 13.55 -9.67 17.08
N ALA A 843 13.40 -10.75 17.82
CA ALA A 843 13.92 -10.91 19.18
C ALA A 843 14.90 -12.09 19.26
N ALA A 844 15.76 -12.11 20.29
CA ALA A 844 16.54 -13.31 20.62
C ALA A 844 15.59 -14.50 20.84
N GLY A 845 15.82 -15.60 20.12
CA GLY A 845 14.91 -16.74 20.03
C GLY A 845 14.13 -16.87 18.71
N SER A 846 14.01 -15.80 17.92
CA SER A 846 13.42 -15.84 16.57
C SER A 846 14.22 -16.77 15.65
N VAL A 847 13.60 -17.30 14.58
CA VAL A 847 14.30 -18.12 13.58
C VAL A 847 14.24 -17.49 12.19
N ILE A 848 15.36 -17.50 11.48
CA ILE A 848 15.50 -16.91 10.14
C ILE A 848 16.18 -17.88 9.15
N ALA A 849 15.97 -17.62 7.87
CA ALA A 849 16.47 -18.43 6.77
C ALA A 849 17.95 -18.18 6.50
N VAL A 850 18.71 -19.28 6.41
CA VAL A 850 20.08 -19.33 5.90
C VAL A 850 20.19 -20.46 4.88
N PRO A 851 21.09 -20.42 3.88
CA PRO A 851 21.27 -21.52 2.95
C PRO A 851 21.72 -22.79 3.68
N ARG A 852 21.04 -23.92 3.40
CA ARG A 852 21.41 -25.25 3.86
C ARG A 852 22.51 -25.86 2.99
N ARG A 853 22.38 -25.67 1.67
CA ARG A 853 23.39 -26.03 0.67
C ARG A 853 23.60 -24.83 -0.26
N VAL A 854 24.82 -24.62 -0.74
CA VAL A 854 25.14 -23.67 -1.82
C VAL A 854 25.54 -24.49 -3.07
N PRO A 855 24.92 -24.31 -4.25
CA PRO A 855 25.32 -25.04 -5.44
C PRO A 855 26.68 -24.58 -5.99
N ALA A 856 27.31 -25.42 -6.81
CA ALA A 856 28.57 -25.09 -7.47
C ALA A 856 28.44 -23.85 -8.40
N PRO A 857 29.49 -23.01 -8.47
CA PRO A 857 29.51 -21.80 -9.30
C PRO A 857 29.52 -22.11 -10.80
N LEU A 858 29.12 -21.14 -11.64
CA LEU A 858 29.13 -21.31 -13.10
C LEU A 858 30.53 -21.57 -13.67
N VAL A 859 31.56 -20.88 -13.15
CA VAL A 859 32.93 -20.96 -13.67
C VAL A 859 33.75 -21.98 -12.87
N ALA A 860 33.25 -23.21 -12.79
CA ALA A 860 33.98 -24.38 -12.27
C ALA A 860 35.05 -24.83 -13.29
N GLY A 861 36.09 -24.01 -13.47
CA GLY A 861 36.93 -24.02 -14.68
C GLY A 861 38.39 -24.41 -14.51
N LEU A 862 38.80 -25.00 -13.38
CA LEU A 862 40.20 -25.28 -13.07
C LEU A 862 40.39 -26.65 -12.40
N ASP A 863 40.78 -27.66 -13.19
CA ASP A 863 41.40 -28.89 -12.68
C ASP A 863 42.77 -28.55 -12.07
N TRP A 864 42.88 -28.65 -10.74
CA TRP A 864 44.10 -28.36 -10.01
C TRP A 864 44.70 -29.66 -9.48
N PRO A 865 46.00 -29.93 -9.71
CA PRO A 865 46.64 -31.10 -9.12
C PRO A 865 46.61 -31.00 -7.59
N ASP A 866 46.33 -32.12 -6.93
CA ASP A 866 46.23 -32.26 -5.47
C ASP A 866 47.43 -31.63 -4.71
N SER A 867 48.61 -31.53 -5.32
CA SER A 867 49.79 -30.84 -4.75
C SER A 867 49.58 -29.33 -4.60
N ARG A 868 49.06 -28.66 -5.64
CA ARG A 868 48.79 -27.21 -5.63
C ARG A 868 47.67 -26.86 -4.64
N ILE A 869 46.69 -27.77 -4.49
CA ILE A 869 45.64 -27.64 -3.48
C ILE A 869 46.24 -27.79 -2.07
N GLY A 870 47.19 -28.73 -1.89
CA GLY A 870 47.99 -28.86 -0.67
C GLY A 870 48.77 -27.60 -0.32
N GLU A 871 49.60 -27.11 -1.25
CA GLU A 871 50.40 -25.87 -1.10
C GLU A 871 49.54 -24.66 -0.67
N LEU A 872 48.33 -24.53 -1.22
CA LEU A 872 47.39 -23.45 -0.86
C LEU A 872 46.72 -23.66 0.51
N ALA A 873 46.42 -24.90 0.89
CA ALA A 873 45.89 -25.21 2.22
C ALA A 873 46.95 -25.07 3.32
N GLU A 874 48.19 -25.46 3.03
CA GLU A 874 49.37 -25.27 3.88
C GLU A 874 49.65 -23.77 4.09
N ALA A 875 49.67 -22.97 3.01
CA ALA A 875 49.85 -21.52 3.11
C ALA A 875 48.77 -20.79 3.93
N VAL A 876 47.51 -21.26 3.87
CA VAL A 876 46.40 -20.73 4.69
C VAL A 876 46.42 -21.26 6.14
N ALA A 877 47.11 -22.37 6.41
CA ALA A 877 47.24 -22.95 7.74
C ALA A 877 48.43 -22.38 8.54
N ASP A 878 49.61 -22.25 7.92
CA ASP A 878 50.84 -21.78 8.58
C ASP A 878 50.73 -20.33 9.09
N ASP A 879 49.91 -19.50 8.46
CA ASP A 879 49.69 -18.10 8.87
C ASP A 879 48.98 -17.96 10.23
N ALA A 880 48.52 -19.05 10.85
CA ALA A 880 48.18 -19.10 12.28
C ALA A 880 49.37 -18.73 13.22
N THR A 881 50.57 -18.53 12.66
CA THR A 881 51.76 -17.97 13.36
C THR A 881 52.26 -16.62 12.81
N GLY A 882 51.71 -16.12 11.70
CA GLY A 882 51.78 -14.71 11.28
C GLY A 882 52.92 -14.27 10.34
N ALA A 883 52.80 -14.59 9.04
CA ALA A 883 53.19 -13.71 7.92
C ALA A 883 52.70 -14.19 6.52
N ARG A 884 51.40 -13.98 6.17
CA ARG A 884 50.78 -13.85 4.82
C ARG A 884 49.86 -14.99 4.30
N ALA A 885 48.61 -15.09 4.79
CA ALA A 885 47.37 -15.37 4.03
C ALA A 885 46.12 -15.51 4.96
N GLU A 886 45.62 -14.43 5.59
CA GLU A 886 44.44 -14.51 6.48
C GLU A 886 43.09 -14.86 5.78
N ARG A 887 43.06 -14.94 4.44
CA ARG A 887 41.86 -15.11 3.60
C ARG A 887 42.05 -16.24 2.58
N VAL A 888 41.02 -17.07 2.40
CA VAL A 888 40.97 -18.10 1.34
C VAL A 888 40.95 -17.45 -0.04
N PRO A 889 41.80 -17.86 -1.01
CA PRO A 889 41.81 -17.27 -2.35
C PRO A 889 40.51 -17.53 -3.14
N ASP A 890 40.01 -16.54 -3.88
CA ASP A 890 38.82 -16.60 -4.74
C ASP A 890 38.80 -17.84 -5.67
N ALA A 891 39.97 -18.23 -6.18
CA ALA A 891 40.10 -19.39 -7.06
C ALA A 891 39.82 -20.75 -6.36
N VAL A 892 39.87 -20.82 -5.02
CA VAL A 892 39.39 -21.98 -4.26
C VAL A 892 37.86 -22.01 -4.21
N TYR A 893 37.20 -20.85 -4.08
CA TYR A 893 35.74 -20.77 -4.17
C TYR A 893 35.21 -21.13 -5.56
N ALA A 894 35.97 -20.80 -6.62
CA ALA A 894 35.65 -21.14 -8.00
C ALA A 894 36.00 -22.60 -8.40
N ALA A 895 36.71 -23.34 -7.56
CA ALA A 895 37.09 -24.72 -7.85
C ALA A 895 35.88 -25.69 -7.78
N GLY A 896 36.03 -26.91 -8.30
CA GLY A 896 35.00 -27.95 -8.24
C GLY A 896 34.79 -28.52 -6.83
N ASP A 897 33.69 -29.25 -6.62
CA ASP A 897 33.36 -29.84 -5.32
C ASP A 897 34.44 -30.86 -4.86
N ARG A 898 35.13 -31.52 -5.81
CA ARG A 898 36.30 -32.37 -5.51
C ARG A 898 37.45 -31.56 -4.93
N GLU A 899 37.86 -30.50 -5.61
CA GLU A 899 39.05 -29.72 -5.29
C GLU A 899 38.86 -28.99 -3.95
N VAL A 900 37.64 -28.49 -3.69
CA VAL A 900 37.26 -27.92 -2.40
C VAL A 900 37.28 -29.00 -1.29
N ALA A 901 36.84 -30.23 -1.55
CA ALA A 901 36.92 -31.31 -0.56
C ALA A 901 38.38 -31.69 -0.22
N VAL A 902 39.28 -31.67 -1.21
CA VAL A 902 40.74 -31.85 -0.99
C VAL A 902 41.32 -30.67 -0.20
N PHE A 903 40.97 -29.43 -0.54
CA PHE A 903 41.41 -28.23 0.19
C PHE A 903 40.98 -28.28 1.66
N LEU A 904 39.70 -28.58 1.93
CA LEU A 904 39.18 -28.71 3.29
C LEU A 904 39.86 -29.85 4.06
N ARG A 905 40.12 -31.01 3.44
CA ARG A 905 40.89 -32.08 4.10
C ARG A 905 42.27 -31.59 4.51
N ARG A 906 43.02 -30.99 3.57
CA ARG A 906 44.37 -30.49 3.86
C ARG A 906 44.38 -29.40 4.93
N LEU A 907 43.42 -28.47 4.90
CA LEU A 907 43.28 -27.45 5.93
C LEU A 907 43.03 -28.04 7.34
N TRP A 908 42.28 -29.14 7.43
CA TRP A 908 42.09 -29.90 8.68
C TRP A 908 43.29 -30.77 9.09
N GLU A 909 44.12 -31.21 8.14
CA GLU A 909 45.36 -31.96 8.40
C GLU A 909 46.50 -31.05 8.87
N CYS A 910 46.65 -29.87 8.24
CA CYS A 910 47.67 -28.86 8.58
C CYS A 910 47.28 -28.05 9.83
N GLY A 911 45.99 -27.77 10.02
CA GLY A 911 45.47 -27.07 11.19
C GLY A 911 45.54 -27.93 12.45
N ALA A 912 46.71 -27.96 13.10
CA ALA A 912 47.02 -28.74 14.31
C ALA A 912 46.15 -28.33 15.53
N GLY A 913 44.89 -28.74 15.49
CA GLY A 913 43.82 -28.33 16.39
C GLY A 913 42.61 -29.27 16.32
N ALA A 914 42.82 -30.54 15.92
CA ALA A 914 41.90 -31.64 16.17
C ALA A 914 41.90 -31.95 17.68
N ASP A 915 41.31 -31.04 18.46
CA ASP A 915 41.45 -30.98 19.90
C ASP A 915 40.56 -32.04 20.57
N THR A 916 41.07 -33.27 20.68
CA THR A 916 40.46 -34.36 21.47
C THR A 916 40.53 -34.09 22.99
N ALA A 917 40.87 -32.86 23.40
CA ALA A 917 40.76 -32.40 24.77
C ALA A 917 39.28 -32.25 25.16
N VAL A 918 38.82 -33.13 26.05
CA VAL A 918 37.44 -33.19 26.53
C VAL A 918 37.05 -31.92 27.32
N GLY A 919 36.55 -30.92 26.61
CA GLY A 919 35.78 -29.80 27.17
C GLY A 919 34.31 -30.19 27.28
N ALA A 920 33.74 -30.12 28.48
CA ALA A 920 32.40 -30.65 28.77
C ALA A 920 31.30 -29.96 27.94
N GLY A 921 30.80 -30.65 26.90
CA GLY A 921 29.66 -30.21 26.10
C GLY A 921 29.60 -30.74 24.66
N ALA A 922 30.74 -31.08 24.05
CA ALA A 922 30.80 -31.61 22.68
C ALA A 922 30.83 -33.15 22.66
N ALA A 923 30.18 -33.77 21.65
CA ALA A 923 30.26 -35.21 21.42
C ALA A 923 31.57 -35.58 20.70
N PRO A 924 32.21 -36.73 21.03
CA PRO A 924 33.57 -37.04 20.61
C PRO A 924 33.79 -37.19 19.09
N ASP A 925 32.74 -37.50 18.32
CA ASP A 925 32.80 -37.71 16.86
C ASP A 925 32.35 -36.46 16.06
N THR A 926 32.66 -35.25 16.54
CA THR A 926 32.24 -33.99 15.88
C THR A 926 33.45 -33.26 15.26
N PRO A 927 33.57 -33.21 13.91
CA PRO A 927 34.65 -32.44 13.27
C PRO A 927 34.61 -30.96 13.66
N SER A 928 35.77 -30.42 14.02
CA SER A 928 35.95 -28.99 14.25
C SER A 928 37.31 -28.50 13.78
N PHE A 929 37.42 -27.20 13.51
CA PHE A 929 38.60 -26.48 13.03
C PHE A 929 38.76 -25.22 13.88
N THR A 930 40.00 -24.81 14.19
CA THR A 930 40.26 -23.61 15.01
C THR A 930 41.23 -22.66 14.33
N THR A 931 40.94 -21.36 14.39
CA THR A 931 41.73 -20.30 13.75
C THR A 931 41.68 -19.01 14.58
N SER A 932 42.65 -18.11 14.39
CA SER A 932 42.63 -16.73 14.91
C SER A 932 41.96 -15.74 13.95
N SER A 933 41.86 -16.07 12.65
CA SER A 933 41.15 -15.24 11.66
C SER A 933 39.66 -15.58 11.66
N ARG A 934 38.81 -14.56 11.87
CA ARG A 934 37.36 -14.73 11.74
C ARG A 934 36.92 -14.81 10.28
N GLU A 935 37.61 -14.11 9.36
CA GLU A 935 37.35 -14.24 7.91
C GLU A 935 37.59 -15.68 7.44
N LEU A 936 38.66 -16.34 7.91
CA LEU A 936 38.93 -17.74 7.59
C LEU A 936 37.86 -18.69 8.18
N ALA A 937 37.32 -18.39 9.37
CA ALA A 937 36.23 -19.18 9.94
C ALA A 937 34.92 -19.05 9.14
N ASP A 938 34.58 -17.84 8.69
CA ASP A 938 33.41 -17.59 7.82
C ASP A 938 33.62 -18.21 6.42
N ALA A 939 34.82 -18.11 5.85
CA ALA A 939 35.20 -18.74 4.58
C ALA A 939 35.03 -20.27 4.61
N VAL A 940 35.54 -20.92 5.66
CA VAL A 940 35.41 -22.37 5.86
C VAL A 940 33.94 -22.78 6.01
N ALA A 941 33.11 -21.99 6.70
CA ALA A 941 31.67 -22.24 6.80
C ALA A 941 30.95 -22.15 5.44
N VAL A 942 31.35 -21.21 4.57
CA VAL A 942 30.84 -21.13 3.19
C VAL A 942 31.25 -22.36 2.38
N LEU A 943 32.52 -22.79 2.43
CA LEU A 943 32.98 -23.97 1.69
C LEU A 943 32.30 -25.27 2.16
N LEU A 944 32.12 -25.46 3.48
CA LEU A 944 31.36 -26.59 4.03
C LEU A 944 29.91 -26.64 3.51
N SER A 945 29.29 -25.47 3.31
CA SER A 945 27.91 -25.39 2.81
C SER A 945 27.72 -25.90 1.37
N ARG A 946 28.78 -26.02 0.54
CA ARG A 946 28.67 -26.65 -0.80
C ARG A 946 28.24 -28.11 -0.71
N PHE A 947 28.73 -28.82 0.30
CA PHE A 947 28.39 -30.20 0.62
C PHE A 947 27.09 -30.35 1.44
N GLY A 948 26.40 -29.25 1.73
CA GLY A 948 25.23 -29.24 2.61
C GLY A 948 25.56 -29.44 4.10
N ILE A 949 26.82 -29.26 4.50
CA ILE A 949 27.26 -29.39 5.89
C ILE A 949 27.00 -28.06 6.61
N VAL A 950 26.04 -28.07 7.54
CA VAL A 950 25.79 -26.91 8.41
C VAL A 950 26.87 -26.85 9.49
N SER A 951 27.48 -25.68 9.67
CA SER A 951 28.52 -25.43 10.69
C SER A 951 28.11 -24.32 11.65
N ARG A 952 28.56 -24.42 12.91
CA ARG A 952 28.54 -23.34 13.91
C ARG A 952 29.94 -22.74 14.06
N ILE A 953 30.03 -21.42 14.14
CA ILE A 953 31.24 -20.69 14.51
C ILE A 953 31.12 -20.20 15.96
N GLU A 954 32.04 -20.64 16.81
CA GLU A 954 32.09 -20.32 18.24
C GLU A 954 33.29 -19.39 18.52
N GLU A 955 33.05 -18.21 19.09
CA GLU A 955 34.09 -17.25 19.46
C GLU A 955 34.62 -17.59 20.86
N LEU A 956 35.79 -18.24 20.94
CA LEU A 956 36.43 -18.66 22.19
C LEU A 956 37.13 -17.47 22.85
N GLY A 957 36.67 -17.11 24.05
CA GLY A 957 37.27 -16.07 24.87
C GLY A 957 38.71 -16.37 25.30
N ALA A 958 39.49 -15.32 25.55
CA ALA A 958 40.88 -15.45 25.98
C ALA A 958 40.97 -16.16 27.34
N VAL A 959 41.49 -17.39 27.35
CA VAL A 959 41.65 -18.19 28.57
C VAL A 959 42.77 -17.61 29.44
N ALA A 960 42.39 -16.91 30.50
CA ALA A 960 43.30 -16.47 31.54
C ALA A 960 43.89 -17.69 32.28
N ARG A 961 45.08 -18.15 31.86
CA ARG A 961 45.83 -19.17 32.62
C ARG A 961 46.30 -18.56 33.94
N GLY A 962 45.90 -19.18 35.06
CA GLY A 962 46.45 -18.85 36.36
C GLY A 962 47.90 -19.30 36.48
N GLY A 963 48.78 -18.39 36.94
CA GLY A 963 50.18 -18.69 37.26
C GLY A 963 51.21 -18.03 36.33
N ALA A 964 52.00 -17.12 36.90
CA ALA A 964 53.26 -16.55 36.37
C ALA A 964 53.20 -15.78 35.02
N ALA A 965 53.15 -14.45 35.15
CA ALA A 965 53.64 -13.41 34.23
C ALA A 965 54.05 -13.80 32.79
N ALA A 966 53.22 -13.41 31.83
CA ALA A 966 53.59 -13.09 30.45
C ALA A 966 52.93 -11.75 30.04
N GLY A 967 53.51 -11.03 29.09
CA GLY A 967 53.11 -9.65 28.74
C GLY A 967 51.80 -9.52 27.94
N PRO A 968 51.19 -8.31 27.89
CA PRO A 968 49.87 -8.09 27.30
C PRO A 968 49.92 -7.78 25.79
N GLU A 969 50.46 -8.70 24.98
CA GLU A 969 50.50 -8.54 23.51
C GLU A 969 50.01 -9.77 22.74
N GLY A 970 49.25 -9.53 21.66
CA GLY A 970 49.42 -10.33 20.44
C GLY A 970 48.56 -11.58 20.20
N ARG A 971 47.45 -11.85 20.90
CA ARG A 971 46.49 -12.90 20.44
C ARG A 971 45.01 -12.49 20.56
N GLY A 972 44.36 -12.36 19.42
CA GLY A 972 42.93 -12.09 19.29
C GLY A 972 42.02 -13.28 19.65
N PRO A 973 40.68 -13.10 19.60
CA PRO A 973 39.72 -14.16 19.91
C PRO A 973 39.87 -15.34 18.93
N ARG A 974 39.91 -16.57 19.46
CA ARG A 974 40.06 -17.77 18.63
C ARG A 974 38.68 -18.23 18.17
N CYS A 975 38.46 -18.34 16.87
CA CYS A 975 37.22 -18.87 16.31
C CYS A 975 37.33 -20.39 16.17
N ARG A 976 36.29 -21.12 16.57
CA ARG A 976 36.14 -22.56 16.34
C ARG A 976 34.96 -22.82 15.42
N VAL A 977 35.21 -23.38 14.24
CA VAL A 977 34.17 -23.91 13.35
C VAL A 977 33.88 -25.34 13.79
N VAL A 978 32.62 -25.68 14.06
CA VAL A 978 32.16 -27.02 14.49
C VAL A 978 31.05 -27.47 13.54
N VAL A 979 31.08 -28.72 13.09
CA VAL A 979 29.95 -29.28 12.32
C VAL A 979 28.73 -29.41 13.23
N ALA A 980 27.58 -28.86 12.80
CA ALA A 980 26.46 -28.58 13.70
C ALA A 980 25.57 -29.79 14.02
N ASP A 981 25.60 -30.85 13.20
CA ASP A 981 24.76 -32.04 13.35
C ASP A 981 25.42 -33.33 12.82
N ALA A 982 24.88 -34.49 13.25
CA ALA A 982 25.43 -35.81 12.94
C ALA A 982 25.11 -36.33 11.51
N ALA A 983 24.29 -35.65 10.71
CA ALA A 983 24.25 -35.88 9.26
C ALA A 983 25.41 -35.13 8.59
N GLY A 984 25.64 -33.87 8.96
CA GLY A 984 26.82 -33.09 8.58
C GLY A 984 28.13 -33.81 8.88
N SER A 985 28.32 -34.38 10.07
CA SER A 985 29.53 -35.13 10.42
C SER A 985 29.73 -36.36 9.53
N ARG A 986 28.65 -37.08 9.18
CA ARG A 986 28.72 -38.23 8.28
C ARG A 986 29.12 -37.82 6.86
N VAL A 987 28.53 -36.75 6.31
CA VAL A 987 28.93 -36.20 5.01
C VAL A 987 30.38 -35.70 5.04
N PHE A 988 30.81 -35.04 6.11
CA PHE A 988 32.20 -34.63 6.31
C PHE A 988 33.13 -35.85 6.24
N HIS A 989 32.88 -36.91 7.00
CA HIS A 989 33.73 -38.11 6.99
C HIS A 989 33.67 -38.92 5.68
N GLN A 990 32.57 -38.84 4.92
CA GLN A 990 32.42 -39.54 3.64
C GLN A 990 33.06 -38.81 2.46
N VAL A 991 32.95 -37.47 2.40
CA VAL A 991 33.38 -36.67 1.24
C VAL A 991 34.74 -36.00 1.49
N ILE A 992 34.90 -35.34 2.64
CA ILE A 992 36.14 -34.63 3.01
C ILE A 992 37.12 -35.63 3.63
N GLY A 993 36.68 -36.43 4.60
CA GLY A 993 37.47 -37.45 5.29
C GLY A 993 38.25 -36.91 6.50
N ALA A 994 38.65 -37.83 7.38
CA ALA A 994 39.52 -37.54 8.54
C ALA A 994 40.79 -38.40 8.48
N ALA A 995 41.86 -37.94 9.14
CA ALA A 995 43.17 -38.57 9.10
C ALA A 995 43.12 -40.06 9.49
N GLY A 996 43.64 -40.92 8.59
CA GLY A 996 43.64 -42.39 8.75
C GLY A 996 42.54 -43.13 7.97
N GLY A 997 41.57 -42.42 7.38
CA GLY A 997 40.60 -43.01 6.44
C GLY A 997 41.21 -43.35 5.07
N ALA A 998 40.57 -44.26 4.33
CA ALA A 998 40.97 -44.59 2.97
C ALA A 998 40.75 -43.40 2.00
N ALA A 999 41.46 -43.40 0.87
CA ALA A 999 41.33 -42.40 -0.20
C ALA A 999 39.86 -42.22 -0.66
N PRO A 1000 39.44 -41.01 -1.07
CA PRO A 1000 38.04 -40.68 -1.36
C PRO A 1000 37.43 -41.67 -2.35
N GLY A 1001 36.46 -42.45 -1.86
CA GLY A 1001 36.03 -43.71 -2.47
C GLY A 1001 35.10 -43.55 -3.66
N ARG A 1002 35.58 -42.96 -4.77
CA ARG A 1002 35.01 -43.04 -6.13
C ARG A 1002 33.51 -42.71 -6.29
N VAL A 1003 32.91 -41.97 -5.35
CA VAL A 1003 31.55 -41.44 -5.43
C VAL A 1003 31.61 -39.91 -5.53
N LEU A 1004 32.17 -39.46 -6.65
CA LEU A 1004 32.10 -38.09 -7.16
C LEU A 1004 31.89 -38.15 -8.70
N ASP A 1005 30.93 -38.99 -9.12
CA ASP A 1005 30.24 -38.82 -10.40
C ASP A 1005 29.10 -37.82 -10.19
N ASP A 1006 28.88 -36.91 -11.15
CA ASP A 1006 28.06 -35.68 -11.04
C ASP A 1006 26.52 -35.88 -10.93
N GLY A 1007 26.05 -36.90 -10.22
CA GLY A 1007 24.61 -37.21 -10.11
C GLY A 1007 24.13 -38.00 -8.89
N ALA A 1008 24.98 -38.30 -7.91
CA ALA A 1008 24.71 -39.33 -6.90
C ALA A 1008 24.49 -38.84 -5.45
N VAL A 1009 23.68 -37.79 -5.24
CA VAL A 1009 22.99 -37.56 -3.96
C VAL A 1009 21.49 -37.82 -4.18
N PRO A 1010 20.83 -38.72 -3.43
CA PRO A 1010 19.50 -39.21 -3.80
C PRO A 1010 18.44 -38.09 -3.81
N ALA A 1011 17.86 -37.87 -4.98
CA ALA A 1011 16.76 -36.94 -5.22
C ALA A 1011 15.43 -37.55 -4.74
N SER A 1012 15.21 -37.56 -3.43
CA SER A 1012 13.95 -37.96 -2.79
C SER A 1012 13.28 -36.77 -2.08
N GLU A 1013 12.08 -36.42 -2.56
CA GLU A 1013 11.03 -35.64 -1.90
C GLU A 1013 11.37 -34.19 -1.45
N GLU A 1014 10.68 -33.22 -2.07
CA GLU A 1014 10.41 -31.84 -1.62
C GLU A 1014 11.47 -31.15 -0.72
N ARG A 1015 12.71 -31.09 -1.20
CA ARG A 1015 13.80 -30.40 -0.48
C ARG A 1015 13.80 -28.89 -0.72
N ASN A 1016 13.27 -28.17 0.26
CA ASN A 1016 13.54 -26.76 0.50
C ASN A 1016 15.04 -26.57 0.89
N ASP A 1017 15.75 -25.67 0.20
CA ASP A 1017 17.18 -25.39 0.38
C ASP A 1017 17.49 -24.53 1.63
N VAL A 1018 16.47 -24.06 2.35
CA VAL A 1018 16.61 -23.25 3.57
C VAL A 1018 16.91 -24.12 4.79
N PHE A 1019 17.81 -23.64 5.65
CA PHE A 1019 17.94 -24.05 7.05
C PHE A 1019 17.42 -22.91 7.94
N TRP A 1020 16.75 -23.24 9.04
CA TRP A 1020 16.18 -22.27 9.98
C TRP A 1020 17.12 -22.10 11.18
N ASP A 1021 17.89 -21.02 11.21
CA ASP A 1021 18.83 -20.71 12.28
C ASP A 1021 18.26 -19.70 13.27
N ARG A 1022 18.65 -19.78 14.53
CA ARG A 1022 18.06 -19.01 15.63
C ARG A 1022 18.86 -17.73 15.91
N VAL A 1023 18.16 -16.61 16.01
CA VAL A 1023 18.70 -15.33 16.50
C VAL A 1023 19.13 -15.48 17.96
N VAL A 1024 20.39 -15.16 18.26
CA VAL A 1024 20.98 -15.20 19.62
C VAL A 1024 21.07 -13.80 20.21
N ALA A 1025 21.45 -12.80 19.41
CA ALA A 1025 21.57 -11.42 19.84
C ALA A 1025 21.29 -10.43 18.71
N ILE A 1026 20.82 -9.24 19.08
CA ILE A 1026 20.72 -8.05 18.23
C ILE A 1026 21.34 -6.89 19.02
N GLU A 1027 22.41 -6.30 18.50
CA GLU A 1027 23.22 -5.28 19.19
C GLU A 1027 23.20 -3.96 18.40
N PRO A 1028 22.79 -2.81 18.97
CA PRO A 1028 22.92 -1.53 18.27
C PRO A 1028 24.41 -1.17 18.09
N LEU A 1029 24.79 -0.73 16.89
CA LEU A 1029 26.16 -0.31 16.56
C LEU A 1029 26.29 1.19 16.26
N GLY A 1030 25.22 1.97 16.43
CA GLY A 1030 25.18 3.39 16.07
C GLY A 1030 25.10 3.62 14.56
N GLU A 1031 25.44 4.83 14.13
CA GLU A 1031 25.34 5.25 12.72
C GLU A 1031 26.53 4.78 11.89
N GLN A 1032 26.26 4.15 10.74
CA GLN A 1032 27.26 3.67 9.78
C GLN A 1032 26.80 3.93 8.33
N PRO A 1033 27.73 4.08 7.37
CA PRO A 1033 27.41 4.11 5.95
C PRO A 1033 26.76 2.80 5.50
N VAL A 1034 25.60 2.91 4.85
CA VAL A 1034 24.79 1.78 4.38
C VAL A 1034 24.53 1.81 2.88
N PHE A 1035 24.26 0.64 2.33
CA PHE A 1035 24.15 0.31 0.92
C PHE A 1035 22.97 -0.65 0.71
N ASP A 1036 22.50 -0.77 -0.53
CA ASP A 1036 21.43 -1.70 -0.93
C ASP A 1036 21.70 -2.20 -2.37
N ALA A 1037 21.13 -3.35 -2.74
CA ALA A 1037 21.37 -4.04 -4.01
C ALA A 1037 20.07 -4.38 -4.74
N THR A 1038 20.12 -4.31 -6.07
CA THR A 1038 19.00 -4.58 -6.98
C THR A 1038 19.25 -5.87 -7.74
N VAL A 1039 18.74 -6.97 -7.19
CA VAL A 1039 18.83 -8.32 -7.78
C VAL A 1039 17.55 -8.66 -8.56
N LYS A 1040 17.69 -8.91 -9.86
CA LYS A 1040 16.58 -9.00 -10.82
C LYS A 1040 15.85 -10.35 -10.77
N GLY A 1041 14.52 -10.31 -10.62
CA GLY A 1041 13.60 -11.44 -10.86
C GLY A 1041 13.13 -12.15 -9.60
N THR A 1042 14.01 -12.37 -8.63
CA THR A 1042 13.72 -13.03 -7.35
C THR A 1042 13.67 -12.08 -6.15
N HIS A 1043 14.19 -10.86 -6.31
CA HIS A 1043 14.07 -9.76 -5.34
C HIS A 1043 14.60 -10.07 -3.93
N ASN A 1044 15.57 -10.98 -3.82
CA ASN A 1044 16.29 -11.30 -2.59
C ASN A 1044 17.73 -11.77 -2.89
N PHE A 1045 18.58 -11.89 -1.88
CA PHE A 1045 19.96 -12.39 -2.01
C PHE A 1045 20.50 -12.99 -0.71
N ILE A 1046 21.58 -13.77 -0.82
CA ILE A 1046 22.37 -14.23 0.32
C ILE A 1046 23.45 -13.18 0.66
N ALA A 1047 23.35 -12.60 1.85
CA ALA A 1047 24.28 -11.61 2.42
C ALA A 1047 24.82 -12.11 3.78
N ASP A 1048 26.14 -12.13 3.96
CA ASP A 1048 26.83 -12.70 5.14
C ASP A 1048 26.37 -14.13 5.50
N GLY A 1049 25.92 -14.90 4.50
CA GLY A 1049 25.35 -16.24 4.66
C GLY A 1049 23.91 -16.28 5.21
N ILE A 1050 23.15 -15.20 5.09
CA ILE A 1050 21.76 -15.04 5.56
C ILE A 1050 20.88 -14.52 4.41
N LEU A 1051 19.60 -14.90 4.33
CA LEU A 1051 18.70 -14.41 3.27
C LEU A 1051 18.11 -13.03 3.60
N ALA A 1052 18.25 -12.10 2.66
CA ALA A 1052 17.86 -10.69 2.74
C ALA A 1052 17.03 -10.29 1.52
N HIS A 1053 16.02 -9.42 1.67
CA HIS A 1053 15.08 -9.03 0.60
C HIS A 1053 15.33 -7.59 0.09
N ASN A 1054 15.07 -7.36 -1.19
CA ASN A 1054 15.24 -6.09 -1.91
C ASN A 1054 14.23 -4.99 -1.52
N SER A 1055 14.41 -3.81 -2.10
CA SER A 1055 13.54 -2.63 -1.98
C SER A 1055 12.48 -2.48 -3.08
N ILE A 1056 11.44 -1.69 -2.77
CA ILE A 1056 10.19 -1.53 -3.54
C ILE A 1056 10.35 -0.81 -4.90
N GLU A 1057 11.40 -0.02 -5.15
CA GLU A 1057 11.49 0.81 -6.36
C GLU A 1057 11.67 0.04 -7.69
N GLN A 1058 11.73 -1.29 -7.66
CA GLN A 1058 12.35 -2.08 -8.73
C GLN A 1058 11.44 -2.31 -9.95
N ASP A 1059 10.12 -2.50 -9.73
CA ASP A 1059 9.16 -2.74 -10.81
C ASP A 1059 8.83 -1.48 -11.62
N ALA A 1060 8.85 -0.32 -10.96
CA ALA A 1060 8.62 0.99 -11.58
C ALA A 1060 9.69 1.27 -12.66
N ASP A 1061 9.27 1.59 -13.88
CA ASP A 1061 10.19 2.00 -14.95
C ASP A 1061 10.60 3.47 -14.80
N MET A 1062 9.75 4.27 -14.15
CA MET A 1062 10.02 5.68 -13.85
C MET A 1062 9.67 6.00 -12.40
N VAL A 1063 10.51 6.81 -11.74
CA VAL A 1063 10.29 7.33 -10.39
C VAL A 1063 10.43 8.85 -10.42
N ILE A 1064 9.38 9.55 -10.03
CA ILE A 1064 9.31 11.01 -9.96
C ILE A 1064 9.19 11.40 -8.48
N LEU A 1065 10.15 12.15 -7.96
CA LEU A 1065 10.16 12.64 -6.58
C LEU A 1065 9.82 14.14 -6.59
N LEU A 1066 8.73 14.52 -5.93
CA LEU A 1066 8.33 15.91 -5.81
C LEU A 1066 9.10 16.57 -4.65
N HIS A 1067 9.94 17.56 -4.98
CA HIS A 1067 10.58 18.44 -4.01
C HIS A 1067 10.03 19.86 -4.11
N ARG A 1068 9.98 20.56 -2.97
CA ARG A 1068 9.56 21.96 -2.87
C ARG A 1068 10.43 22.68 -1.86
N GLU A 1069 11.41 23.41 -2.38
CA GLU A 1069 12.42 24.13 -1.58
C GLU A 1069 11.74 25.14 -0.63
N ASP A 1070 10.71 25.82 -1.11
CA ASP A 1070 9.90 26.82 -0.39
C ASP A 1070 9.13 26.28 0.82
N ALA A 1071 8.90 24.96 0.89
CA ALA A 1071 8.28 24.29 2.02
C ALA A 1071 9.27 23.91 3.14
N TYR A 1072 10.58 23.88 2.81
CA TYR A 1072 11.69 23.62 3.73
C TYR A 1072 12.44 24.88 4.16
N GLU A 1073 12.63 25.85 3.25
CA GLU A 1073 13.42 27.06 3.48
C GLU A 1073 12.66 28.30 3.03
N LYS A 1074 12.28 29.12 4.02
CA LYS A 1074 11.20 30.10 3.89
C LYS A 1074 11.62 31.45 3.31
N GLU A 1075 12.93 31.64 3.13
CA GLU A 1075 13.53 32.75 2.40
C GLU A 1075 14.21 32.26 1.08
N SER A 1076 13.93 31.02 0.64
CA SER A 1076 14.43 30.56 -0.66
C SER A 1076 13.95 31.52 -1.76
N PRO A 1077 14.85 31.94 -2.69
CA PRO A 1077 14.47 32.79 -3.81
C PRO A 1077 13.52 32.09 -4.80
N ARG A 1078 13.30 30.77 -4.64
CA ARG A 1078 12.50 29.89 -5.49
C ARG A 1078 11.07 29.68 -4.94
N ALA A 1079 10.55 30.68 -4.24
CA ALA A 1079 9.24 30.60 -3.58
C ALA A 1079 8.09 30.39 -4.60
N GLY A 1080 7.36 29.29 -4.47
CA GLY A 1080 6.35 28.86 -5.44
C GLY A 1080 6.86 28.00 -6.60
N GLU A 1081 8.15 27.65 -6.63
CA GLU A 1081 8.69 26.59 -7.51
C GLU A 1081 8.56 25.20 -6.86
N ALA A 1082 8.55 24.17 -7.69
CA ALA A 1082 8.70 22.78 -7.30
C ALA A 1082 9.63 22.07 -8.28
N ASP A 1083 10.47 21.17 -7.75
CA ASP A 1083 11.38 20.34 -8.54
C ASP A 1083 10.75 18.95 -8.73
N LEU A 1084 10.41 18.60 -9.97
CA LEU A 1084 10.06 17.24 -10.40
C LEU A 1084 11.36 16.50 -10.68
N ILE A 1085 11.85 15.74 -9.69
CA ILE A 1085 13.10 14.98 -9.80
C ILE A 1085 12.78 13.61 -10.40
N VAL A 1086 13.06 13.40 -11.69
CA VAL A 1086 13.01 12.09 -12.35
C VAL A 1086 14.22 11.28 -11.87
N ALA A 1087 14.09 10.66 -10.70
CA ALA A 1087 15.18 10.01 -9.98
C ALA A 1087 15.48 8.57 -10.45
N LYS A 1088 14.59 7.98 -11.25
CA LYS A 1088 14.81 6.75 -12.01
C LYS A 1088 14.04 6.86 -13.33
N HIS A 1089 14.67 6.46 -14.42
CA HIS A 1089 14.02 6.28 -15.72
C HIS A 1089 14.74 5.12 -16.43
N ARG A 1090 14.02 4.04 -16.76
CA ARG A 1090 14.60 2.82 -17.34
C ARG A 1090 14.93 2.95 -18.83
N ASN A 1091 14.15 3.76 -19.56
CA ASN A 1091 14.20 3.84 -21.03
C ASN A 1091 14.74 5.18 -21.54
N GLY A 1092 15.26 6.05 -20.67
CA GLY A 1092 15.68 7.40 -21.04
C GLY A 1092 16.39 8.14 -19.91
N PRO A 1093 16.73 9.43 -20.11
CA PRO A 1093 17.50 10.21 -19.16
C PRO A 1093 16.72 10.52 -17.86
N THR A 1094 17.48 10.70 -16.78
CA THR A 1094 17.03 11.28 -15.51
C THR A 1094 17.38 12.77 -15.47
N ALA A 1095 16.46 13.61 -14.98
CA ALA A 1095 16.68 15.04 -14.81
C ALA A 1095 15.82 15.61 -13.67
N THR A 1096 16.14 16.83 -13.23
CA THR A 1096 15.25 17.63 -12.37
C THR A 1096 14.62 18.73 -13.22
N ILE A 1097 13.29 18.75 -13.27
CA ILE A 1097 12.51 19.72 -14.03
C ILE A 1097 11.82 20.67 -13.04
N THR A 1098 12.05 21.96 -13.16
CA THR A 1098 11.44 22.96 -12.30
C THR A 1098 10.11 23.43 -12.87
N VAL A 1099 9.05 23.39 -12.06
CA VAL A 1099 7.68 23.79 -12.42
C VAL A 1099 7.13 24.78 -11.38
N ALA A 1100 6.22 25.66 -11.78
CA ALA A 1100 5.57 26.59 -10.86
C ALA A 1100 4.34 25.96 -10.18
N PHE A 1101 4.33 25.92 -8.84
CA PHE A 1101 3.22 25.40 -8.05
C PHE A 1101 2.20 26.49 -7.70
N GLN A 1102 1.02 26.41 -8.33
CA GLN A 1102 -0.09 27.33 -8.13
C GLN A 1102 -1.14 26.73 -7.19
N GLY A 1103 -0.75 26.48 -5.94
CA GLY A 1103 -1.57 25.77 -4.94
C GLY A 1103 -2.98 26.34 -4.71
N HIS A 1104 -3.18 27.64 -4.93
CA HIS A 1104 -4.50 28.29 -4.85
C HIS A 1104 -5.47 27.88 -5.98
N TYR A 1105 -4.96 27.43 -7.13
CA TYR A 1105 -5.71 26.70 -8.17
C TYR A 1105 -5.58 25.18 -8.05
N SER A 1106 -4.83 24.69 -7.05
CA SER A 1106 -4.51 23.28 -6.84
C SER A 1106 -3.89 22.60 -8.08
N ARG A 1107 -2.94 23.29 -8.71
CA ARG A 1107 -2.25 22.83 -9.92
C ARG A 1107 -0.77 23.19 -9.94
N PHE A 1108 -0.02 22.48 -10.77
CA PHE A 1108 1.32 22.84 -11.23
C PHE A 1108 1.22 23.32 -12.70
N VAL A 1109 2.19 24.14 -13.14
CA VAL A 1109 2.36 24.58 -14.53
C VAL A 1109 3.84 24.70 -14.87
N ASP A 1110 4.19 24.64 -16.15
CA ASP A 1110 5.54 24.99 -16.62
C ASP A 1110 6.00 26.36 -16.09
N MET A 1111 7.30 26.50 -15.88
CA MET A 1111 7.91 27.83 -15.74
C MET A 1111 7.68 28.61 -17.05
N ALA A 1112 7.43 29.92 -16.94
CA ALA A 1112 7.21 30.74 -18.12
C ALA A 1112 8.50 30.77 -18.96
N GLY A 1113 8.45 30.22 -20.18
CA GLY A 1113 9.61 30.07 -21.06
C GLY A 1113 10.33 31.39 -21.33
N THR A 1114 11.65 31.27 -21.52
CA THR A 1114 12.53 32.35 -22.01
C THR A 1114 12.51 32.42 -23.53
#